data_AF-A0A7Y2AJZ1-F1
#
_entry.id   AF-A0A7Y2AJZ1-F1
#
_cell.length_a   1.000
_cell.length_b   1.000
_cell.length_c   1.000
_cell.angle_alpha   90.00
_cell.angle_beta   90.00
_cell.angle_gamma   90.00
#
_symmetry.space_group_name_H-M   'P 1'
#
loop_
_entity.id
_entity.type
_entity.pdbx_description
1 polymer ?
#
loop_
_entity_poly.entity_id
_entity_poly.type
_entity_poly.pdbx_seq_one_letter_code
_entity_poly.pdbx_strand_id
1 'polypeptide(L)'
;MLRLCVIAAAILLGTSFCGHLYAQTNPVAYLDHDADAYYPGTHFPKLTTPQWIGEEGVDTVVTLGIDDMRDTAKYESFLRPILDRLKQIDGRAAVSIMTCQIDPADPQLQTWLDEGVSLETHTIAHPCPCLQGGDFAKAKATYDQCVDMMFSVPGNHPVAFRFPCMDSKNTPSPRAFAEIINQTTPDGNFLQASTSVVNVFRSNDPQLPKELTLNADGSERFERYIPFDSFVNKIENYPYPYVIDRLCWEFPCTIPDDWQAQNIQQPNNPRTVDDMVAAIDATVIKKGIANIIFHPHNWIRNDQMVSVIDRVQKNHGRRVMFLTFKECIQRINDNLLLGQPIRAADGSDNGVRIVDLNQDGFLDVMIGNEHLQVARIWQPSNNTWRDLPHNVLFTRPGASGRIDLGVRFGQLSAKTIGLLVNNESDQSIYQYTPDGFSRTPLPRELTEVRTSVDGVDQGVRLRDLDGDGQSEIIVANEAVKQILKWSGSWKPHAAMPFAIVDESGRDNGMRFVDFDGDDHDDLIVANPRETAIRLYDPATDAFTRQVDNLQNVPLIVRDGTNNGAWFAAENMWVQNEDTNRLPDGVDRRSFTELIGDVDPPPLSPDASLRSMEIRDGLTVELVAAEPLVMDPIAIDWGPDGKLWVVEMADYPLGMNDKGKPGGRVRYLEDTDGDGTYDKSTLFLDEIAFPTGVIAWQDGVIVSAAPTIFFAADRDGDGKAEIREELYRGFTQGNQQHLVNGFERGLDNWLYVANGDSGGKVQSVATGKTIDIRGQDLRIRPHDGSLDAQSGRTQFGRHRDDHGNWFGCSNPLPLRHYVLADHYLRRNRHVSTPSAHRDIATVSNTQLFPISRVLSHWSGYKPPPPGTGHKFTSACSTMVYRDDLFGDDFANNTFTCEPVHNVVHRRRLMADGVSFESVRADDETDREFLASRDSWFRPTTVTTGPDGALWITDMYRLVIEHPEWIDDQREKELFLRAGHDRGRIYRVIPTVTTPRVVFALGNLTSAQLVAHLGSRNGRTRDLAQALLIERQAVDVTAELRNVVKASDNPMARLHALCVLDGLDQMDVATMLIALDDTDATVVRHAIRIAEPLLADVGDDATVLLAELGNQNWSDHHVRLQLAYSLGYSKTLMATRLLARLARDSVGDPFLRAAVVSSL
;
A
#
# COMPACT_ATOMS: atom_id res chain seq x y z
N MET A 1 -50.22 -7.03 4.56
CA MET A 1 -49.78 -5.75 3.92
C MET A 1 -48.67 -5.00 4.68
N LEU A 2 -48.20 -5.42 5.86
CA LEU A 2 -47.09 -4.76 6.57
C LEU A 2 -45.71 -5.49 6.48
N ARG A 3 -45.61 -6.60 5.75
CA ARG A 3 -44.35 -7.36 5.56
C ARG A 3 -43.70 -7.19 4.19
N LEU A 4 -44.32 -6.41 3.28
CA LEU A 4 -43.76 -6.10 1.96
C LEU A 4 -43.13 -4.70 1.87
N CYS A 5 -43.34 -3.82 2.86
CA CYS A 5 -42.76 -2.47 2.86
C CYS A 5 -41.37 -2.38 3.53
N VAL A 6 -40.92 -3.41 4.25
CA VAL A 6 -39.59 -3.42 4.91
C VAL A 6 -38.48 -3.92 3.98
N ILE A 7 -38.83 -4.63 2.90
CA ILE A 7 -37.85 -5.14 1.92
C ILE A 7 -37.56 -4.10 0.81
N ALA A 8 -38.43 -3.10 0.62
CA ALA A 8 -38.22 -2.03 -0.36
C ALA A 8 -37.39 -0.83 0.15
N ALA A 9 -37.19 -0.70 1.47
CA ALA A 9 -36.38 0.35 2.07
C ALA A 9 -34.89 -0.04 2.24
N ALA A 10 -34.56 -1.33 2.13
CA ALA A 10 -33.19 -1.85 2.22
C ALA A 10 -32.43 -1.84 0.87
N ILE A 11 -33.06 -1.35 -0.22
CA ILE A 11 -32.46 -1.23 -1.56
C ILE A 11 -32.20 0.26 -1.94
N LEU A 12 -32.54 1.21 -1.06
CA LEU A 12 -32.41 2.65 -1.32
C LEU A 12 -31.49 3.39 -0.34
N LEU A 13 -30.72 2.67 0.48
CA LEU A 13 -29.52 3.18 1.12
C LEU A 13 -28.34 2.58 0.37
N GLY A 14 -28.06 3.15 -0.80
CA GLY A 14 -26.74 3.01 -1.40
C GLY A 14 -25.76 3.52 -0.36
N THR A 15 -25.04 2.60 0.27
CA THR A 15 -23.79 2.89 0.93
C THR A 15 -22.97 3.67 -0.08
N SER A 16 -22.83 4.98 0.13
CA SER A 16 -21.71 5.73 -0.41
C SER A 16 -20.44 5.13 0.19
N PHE A 17 -20.04 3.97 -0.33
CA PHE A 17 -18.64 3.64 -0.44
C PHE A 17 -18.06 4.76 -1.31
N CYS A 18 -17.64 5.85 -0.68
CA CYS A 18 -16.57 6.67 -1.22
C CYS A 18 -15.35 5.76 -1.25
N GLY A 19 -15.28 4.88 -2.26
CA GLY A 19 -14.05 4.25 -2.65
C GLY A 19 -13.05 5.38 -2.81
N HIS A 20 -11.96 5.29 -2.05
CA HIS A 20 -10.87 6.24 -2.06
C HIS A 20 -10.44 6.46 -3.52
N LEU A 21 -10.90 7.58 -4.08
CA LEU A 21 -10.40 8.11 -5.32
C LEU A 21 -8.97 8.51 -5.00
N TYR A 22 -7.99 7.94 -5.70
CA TYR A 22 -6.95 8.82 -6.22
C TYR A 22 -7.72 9.92 -6.94
N ALA A 23 -7.94 11.05 -6.28
CA ALA A 23 -8.26 12.25 -7.00
C ALA A 23 -7.00 12.47 -7.83
N GLN A 24 -7.03 12.08 -9.11
CA GLN A 24 -6.11 12.68 -10.06
C GLN A 24 -6.40 14.17 -9.92
N THR A 25 -5.53 14.90 -9.23
CA THR A 25 -5.56 16.36 -9.11
C THR A 25 -5.70 16.98 -10.51
N ASN A 26 -5.19 16.29 -11.53
CA ASN A 26 -5.19 16.73 -12.92
C ASN A 26 -5.78 15.69 -13.91
N PRO A 27 -7.10 15.42 -13.91
CA PRO A 27 -7.68 14.27 -14.64
C PRO A 27 -7.74 14.45 -16.16
N VAL A 28 -7.54 15.66 -16.67
CA VAL A 28 -7.56 15.98 -18.12
C VAL A 28 -6.18 16.36 -18.68
N ALA A 29 -5.14 16.32 -17.84
CA ALA A 29 -3.80 16.74 -18.25
C ALA A 29 -3.21 15.90 -19.39
N TYR A 30 -3.60 14.63 -19.53
CA TYR A 30 -3.14 13.76 -20.63
C TYR A 30 -3.47 14.32 -22.03
N LEU A 31 -4.44 15.24 -22.15
CA LEU A 31 -4.73 15.95 -23.40
C LEU A 31 -3.63 16.94 -23.83
N ASP A 32 -2.77 17.33 -22.89
CA ASP A 32 -1.64 18.24 -23.09
C ASP A 32 -0.28 17.51 -23.19
N HIS A 33 -0.21 16.20 -22.92
CA HIS A 33 1.02 15.42 -23.00
C HIS A 33 1.31 14.97 -24.44
N ASP A 34 2.49 15.29 -24.93
CA ASP A 34 2.93 14.89 -26.27
C ASP A 34 3.43 13.43 -26.26
N ALA A 35 2.64 12.56 -26.88
CA ALA A 35 2.99 11.18 -27.26
C ALA A 35 3.29 10.16 -26.16
N ASP A 36 2.92 10.42 -24.91
CA ASP A 36 2.97 9.39 -23.86
C ASP A 36 1.92 8.30 -24.12
N ALA A 37 2.37 7.05 -24.17
CA ALA A 37 1.55 5.88 -24.45
C ALA A 37 1.13 5.11 -23.19
N TYR A 38 1.67 5.48 -22.02
CA TYR A 38 1.60 4.67 -20.79
C TYR A 38 0.78 5.31 -19.68
N TYR A 39 0.07 6.40 -19.97
CA TYR A 39 -0.72 7.14 -18.98
C TYR A 39 -1.99 6.42 -18.45
N PRO A 40 -2.64 5.47 -19.15
CA PRO A 40 -3.83 4.81 -18.60
C PRO A 40 -3.53 3.85 -17.46
N GLY A 41 -4.39 3.83 -16.45
CA GLY A 41 -4.33 2.90 -15.31
C GLY A 41 -5.72 2.56 -14.76
N THR A 42 -5.79 1.85 -13.63
CA THR A 42 -7.04 1.38 -13.00
C THR A 42 -8.06 2.48 -12.71
N HIS A 43 -7.59 3.71 -12.47
CA HIS A 43 -8.41 4.89 -12.15
C HIS A 43 -8.75 5.77 -13.36
N PHE A 44 -8.15 5.51 -14.53
CA PHE A 44 -8.44 6.29 -15.72
C PHE A 44 -9.87 5.97 -16.25
N PRO A 45 -10.65 6.95 -16.74
CA PRO A 45 -12.00 6.71 -17.23
C PRO A 45 -12.05 5.69 -18.38
N LYS A 46 -13.13 4.92 -18.47
CA LYS A 46 -13.21 3.73 -19.32
C LYS A 46 -13.77 4.04 -20.71
N LEU A 47 -13.12 3.54 -21.76
CA LEU A 47 -13.73 3.42 -23.10
C LEU A 47 -14.24 1.99 -23.37
N THR A 48 -15.26 1.57 -22.63
CA THR A 48 -15.90 0.25 -22.77
C THR A 48 -16.40 -0.06 -24.18
N THR A 49 -16.39 -1.32 -24.59
CA THR A 49 -16.85 -1.79 -25.91
C THR A 49 -18.27 -1.33 -26.28
N PRO A 50 -19.28 -1.39 -25.38
CA PRO A 50 -20.62 -0.88 -25.69
C PRO A 50 -20.66 0.57 -26.20
N GLN A 51 -19.69 1.41 -25.83
CA GLN A 51 -19.63 2.83 -26.23
C GLN A 51 -19.36 3.02 -27.72
N TRP A 52 -18.53 2.15 -28.31
CA TRP A 52 -18.02 2.34 -29.68
C TRP A 52 -18.42 1.23 -30.66
N ILE A 53 -18.94 0.10 -30.17
CA ILE A 53 -19.30 -1.03 -31.03
C ILE A 53 -20.56 -0.79 -31.87
N GLY A 54 -21.54 -0.04 -31.33
CA GLY A 54 -22.82 0.22 -31.99
C GLY A 54 -23.77 -0.97 -32.08
N GLU A 55 -23.55 -2.03 -31.29
CA GLU A 55 -24.31 -3.28 -31.34
C GLU A 55 -24.77 -3.73 -29.94
N GLU A 56 -26.08 -3.94 -29.79
CA GLU A 56 -26.67 -4.26 -28.48
C GLU A 56 -26.28 -5.66 -28.00
N GLY A 57 -25.84 -5.74 -26.74
CA GLY A 57 -25.52 -6.99 -26.08
C GLY A 57 -24.11 -7.52 -26.34
N VAL A 58 -23.24 -6.73 -27.00
CA VAL A 58 -21.81 -7.00 -27.11
C VAL A 58 -21.09 -6.32 -25.94
N ASP A 59 -20.49 -7.11 -25.07
CA ASP A 59 -19.70 -6.63 -23.94
C ASP A 59 -18.22 -6.48 -24.30
N THR A 60 -17.68 -7.30 -25.22
CA THR A 60 -16.25 -7.31 -25.55
C THR A 60 -16.00 -7.60 -27.02
N VAL A 61 -14.92 -6.99 -27.53
CA VAL A 61 -14.34 -7.35 -28.83
C VAL A 61 -13.08 -8.17 -28.63
N VAL A 62 -12.92 -9.23 -29.42
CA VAL A 62 -11.67 -9.98 -29.54
C VAL A 62 -11.07 -9.72 -30.91
N THR A 63 -9.83 -9.24 -30.96
CA THR A 63 -9.05 -9.16 -32.19
C THR A 63 -8.03 -10.30 -32.21
N LEU A 64 -7.92 -10.97 -33.34
CA LEU A 64 -6.95 -12.05 -33.57
C LEU A 64 -5.87 -11.52 -34.52
N GLY A 65 -4.71 -11.19 -33.96
CA GLY A 65 -3.56 -10.65 -34.69
C GLY A 65 -2.48 -11.70 -34.93
N ILE A 66 -2.21 -12.04 -36.19
CA ILE A 66 -1.09 -12.93 -36.55
C ILE A 66 0.10 -12.11 -37.07
N ASP A 67 1.27 -12.33 -36.49
CA ASP A 67 2.43 -11.47 -36.71
C ASP A 67 3.43 -11.97 -37.76
N ASP A 68 4.35 -11.08 -38.16
CA ASP A 68 5.56 -11.38 -38.94
C ASP A 68 5.38 -11.88 -40.38
N MET A 69 4.26 -11.55 -41.05
CA MET A 69 4.01 -12.12 -42.38
C MET A 69 5.06 -11.75 -43.42
N ARG A 70 5.65 -12.80 -44.01
CA ARG A 70 6.65 -12.75 -45.11
C ARG A 70 6.37 -13.71 -46.26
N ASP A 71 5.45 -14.66 -46.07
CA ASP A 71 5.16 -15.76 -46.98
C ASP A 71 3.67 -16.09 -46.89
N THR A 72 2.92 -15.71 -47.92
CA THR A 72 1.47 -15.87 -47.97
C THR A 72 1.04 -17.34 -47.88
N ALA A 73 1.79 -18.27 -48.48
CA ALA A 73 1.45 -19.69 -48.51
C ALA A 73 1.58 -20.34 -47.13
N LYS A 74 2.66 -20.02 -46.39
CA LYS A 74 2.84 -20.49 -45.01
C LYS A 74 1.70 -20.00 -44.10
N TYR A 75 1.34 -18.73 -44.21
CA TYR A 75 0.31 -18.11 -43.38
C TYR A 75 -1.07 -18.66 -43.72
N GLU A 76 -1.39 -18.82 -45.00
CA GLU A 76 -2.65 -19.44 -45.44
C GLU A 76 -2.80 -20.86 -44.91
N SER A 77 -1.76 -21.70 -44.99
CA SER A 77 -1.81 -23.06 -44.47
C SER A 77 -2.05 -23.12 -42.96
N PHE A 78 -1.52 -22.16 -42.21
CA PHE A 78 -1.73 -22.08 -40.77
C PHE A 78 -3.12 -21.55 -40.43
N LEU A 79 -3.54 -20.46 -41.08
CA LEU A 79 -4.76 -19.71 -40.80
C LEU A 79 -6.02 -20.41 -41.28
N ARG A 80 -5.99 -21.21 -42.35
CA ARG A 80 -7.20 -21.74 -42.98
C ARG A 80 -8.23 -22.34 -42.01
N PRO A 81 -7.84 -23.24 -41.07
CA PRO A 81 -8.80 -23.76 -40.07
C PRO A 81 -9.39 -22.69 -39.14
N ILE A 82 -8.62 -21.65 -38.82
CA ILE A 82 -9.04 -20.52 -37.96
C ILE A 82 -10.05 -19.65 -38.72
N LEU A 83 -9.74 -19.29 -39.97
CA LEU A 83 -10.59 -18.48 -40.83
C LEU A 83 -11.93 -19.18 -41.11
N ASP A 84 -11.89 -20.45 -41.45
CA ASP A 84 -13.11 -21.24 -41.68
C ASP A 84 -13.97 -21.35 -40.43
N ARG A 85 -13.35 -21.41 -39.24
CA ARG A 85 -14.10 -21.44 -37.98
C ARG A 85 -14.78 -20.11 -37.66
N LEU A 86 -14.11 -18.99 -37.87
CA LEU A 86 -14.68 -17.64 -37.66
C LEU A 86 -15.86 -17.39 -38.61
N LYS A 87 -15.73 -17.77 -39.89
CA LYS A 87 -16.82 -17.66 -40.86
C LYS A 87 -18.07 -18.44 -40.45
N GLN A 88 -17.93 -19.53 -39.70
CA GLN A 88 -19.08 -20.27 -39.18
C GLN A 88 -19.82 -19.53 -38.04
N ILE A 89 -19.17 -18.56 -37.38
CA ILE A 89 -19.77 -17.77 -36.30
C ILE A 89 -20.62 -16.64 -36.88
N ASP A 90 -20.05 -15.82 -37.76
CA ASP A 90 -20.71 -14.59 -38.22
C ASP A 90 -20.58 -14.31 -39.73
N GLY A 91 -20.04 -15.28 -40.49
CA GLY A 91 -19.86 -15.19 -41.94
C GLY A 91 -18.55 -14.54 -42.40
N ARG A 92 -17.74 -13.98 -41.50
CA ARG A 92 -16.48 -13.28 -41.83
C ARG A 92 -15.26 -13.99 -41.26
N ALA A 93 -14.11 -13.79 -41.89
CA ALA A 93 -12.83 -14.31 -41.42
C ALA A 93 -12.06 -13.22 -40.64
N ALA A 94 -12.60 -12.82 -39.49
CA ALA A 94 -12.09 -11.68 -38.70
C ALA A 94 -10.70 -11.95 -38.07
N VAL A 95 -9.65 -11.85 -38.89
CA VAL A 95 -8.23 -11.91 -38.51
C VAL A 95 -7.51 -10.71 -39.11
N SER A 96 -6.60 -10.12 -38.33
CA SER A 96 -5.70 -9.08 -38.80
C SER A 96 -4.29 -9.66 -38.95
N ILE A 97 -3.72 -9.55 -40.15
CA ILE A 97 -2.37 -10.04 -40.45
C ILE A 97 -1.39 -8.87 -40.42
N MET A 98 -0.47 -8.87 -39.46
CA MET A 98 0.60 -7.86 -39.38
C MET A 98 1.72 -8.25 -40.34
N THR A 99 1.96 -7.42 -41.34
CA THR A 99 2.79 -7.78 -42.49
C THR A 99 4.15 -7.09 -42.45
N CYS A 100 5.23 -7.86 -42.66
CA CYS A 100 6.57 -7.31 -42.85
C CYS A 100 6.85 -6.99 -44.32
N GLN A 101 6.95 -8.03 -45.16
CA GLN A 101 7.38 -7.89 -46.54
C GLN A 101 6.69 -8.92 -47.42
N ILE A 102 5.98 -8.46 -48.46
CA ILE A 102 5.23 -9.31 -49.40
C ILE A 102 5.37 -8.80 -50.84
N ASP A 103 4.86 -9.57 -51.79
CA ASP A 103 4.56 -9.08 -53.15
C ASP A 103 3.12 -8.53 -53.16
N PRO A 104 2.91 -7.21 -53.36
CA PRO A 104 1.57 -6.63 -53.39
C PRO A 104 0.64 -7.19 -54.47
N ALA A 105 1.19 -7.87 -55.48
CA ALA A 105 0.44 -8.50 -56.55
C ALA A 105 0.06 -9.97 -56.27
N ASP A 106 0.39 -10.52 -55.10
CA ASP A 106 0.05 -11.89 -54.75
C ASP A 106 -1.49 -12.09 -54.69
N PRO A 107 -2.06 -13.01 -55.49
CA PRO A 107 -3.51 -13.22 -55.55
C PRO A 107 -4.12 -13.71 -54.24
N GLN A 108 -3.33 -14.30 -53.33
CA GLN A 108 -3.80 -14.72 -52.01
C GLN A 108 -4.27 -13.51 -51.18
N LEU A 109 -3.64 -12.33 -51.36
CA LEU A 109 -4.02 -11.12 -50.63
C LEU A 109 -5.45 -10.69 -50.96
N GLN A 110 -5.85 -10.77 -52.23
CA GLN A 110 -7.22 -10.45 -52.66
C GLN A 110 -8.23 -11.46 -52.09
N THR A 111 -7.86 -12.75 -52.09
CA THR A 111 -8.70 -13.81 -51.50
C THR A 111 -8.97 -13.53 -50.03
N TRP A 112 -7.95 -13.12 -49.27
CA TRP A 112 -8.11 -12.75 -47.86
C TRP A 112 -8.99 -11.52 -47.66
N LEU A 113 -8.79 -10.46 -48.44
CA LEU A 113 -9.60 -9.25 -48.37
C LEU A 113 -11.09 -9.54 -48.66
N ASP A 114 -11.38 -10.37 -49.67
CA ASP A 114 -12.74 -10.80 -50.01
C ASP A 114 -13.40 -11.65 -48.91
N GLU A 115 -12.60 -12.35 -48.09
CA GLU A 115 -13.07 -13.16 -46.96
C GLU A 115 -13.27 -12.36 -45.66
N GLY A 116 -12.88 -11.08 -45.64
CA GLY A 116 -12.98 -10.21 -44.46
C GLY A 116 -11.75 -10.19 -43.55
N VAL A 117 -10.61 -10.72 -44.01
CA VAL A 117 -9.31 -10.57 -43.33
C VAL A 117 -8.78 -9.15 -43.56
N SER A 118 -8.17 -8.53 -42.56
CA SER A 118 -7.46 -7.26 -42.74
C SER A 118 -5.95 -7.47 -42.85
N LEU A 119 -5.32 -6.72 -43.76
CA LEU A 119 -3.88 -6.74 -43.98
C LEU A 119 -3.27 -5.46 -43.41
N GLU A 120 -2.62 -5.59 -42.26
CA GLU A 120 -2.09 -4.51 -41.45
C GLU A 120 -0.56 -4.45 -41.54
N THR A 121 0.04 -3.48 -40.86
CA THR A 121 1.46 -3.15 -41.01
C THR A 121 2.30 -3.58 -39.82
N HIS A 122 3.48 -4.08 -40.15
CA HIS A 122 4.63 -4.24 -39.26
C HIS A 122 5.78 -3.39 -39.84
N THR A 123 7.05 -3.72 -39.59
CA THR A 123 8.17 -3.13 -40.34
C THR A 123 8.71 -4.05 -41.43
N ILE A 124 9.30 -3.47 -42.48
CA ILE A 124 9.80 -4.25 -43.63
C ILE A 124 10.92 -5.23 -43.24
N ALA A 125 11.70 -4.91 -42.21
CA ALA A 125 12.71 -5.77 -41.61
C ALA A 125 12.26 -6.30 -40.23
N HIS A 126 12.63 -7.55 -39.90
CA HIS A 126 12.37 -8.19 -38.60
C HIS A 126 13.61 -8.96 -38.12
N PRO A 127 14.05 -8.82 -36.86
CA PRO A 127 13.52 -7.87 -35.86
C PRO A 127 13.71 -6.40 -36.29
N CYS A 128 12.85 -5.48 -35.82
CA CYS A 128 12.96 -4.04 -36.14
C CYS A 128 14.37 -3.55 -35.80
N PRO A 129 15.05 -2.79 -36.68
CA PRO A 129 16.17 -1.95 -36.27
C PRO A 129 15.71 -0.69 -35.52
N CYS A 130 14.42 -0.56 -35.22
CA CYS A 130 13.81 0.71 -34.85
C CYS A 130 14.24 1.11 -33.45
N LEU A 131 15.02 2.19 -33.37
CA LEU A 131 15.77 2.65 -32.20
C LEU A 131 16.99 1.79 -31.83
N GLN A 132 17.49 0.94 -32.74
CA GLN A 132 18.68 0.13 -32.51
C GLN A 132 19.84 0.60 -33.41
N GLY A 133 20.95 0.99 -32.78
CA GLY A 133 22.22 1.22 -33.49
C GLY A 133 22.49 2.67 -33.91
N GLY A 134 21.88 3.66 -33.25
CA GLY A 134 22.20 5.08 -33.46
C GLY A 134 21.69 5.68 -34.78
N ASP A 135 20.79 4.99 -35.51
CA ASP A 135 20.29 5.43 -36.82
C ASP A 135 18.75 5.49 -36.83
N PHE A 136 18.21 6.60 -36.31
CA PHE A 136 16.78 6.86 -36.26
C PHE A 136 16.15 6.99 -37.67
N ALA A 137 16.88 7.54 -38.64
CA ALA A 137 16.40 7.69 -40.01
C ALA A 137 16.11 6.33 -40.66
N LYS A 138 16.96 5.33 -40.40
CA LYS A 138 16.73 3.95 -40.84
C LYS A 138 15.50 3.33 -40.17
N ALA A 139 15.27 3.60 -38.88
CA ALA A 139 14.07 3.15 -38.17
C ALA A 139 12.79 3.64 -38.88
N LYS A 140 12.69 4.96 -39.10
CA LYS A 140 11.58 5.59 -39.82
C LYS A 140 11.43 5.02 -41.23
N ALA A 141 12.53 4.85 -41.97
CA ALA A 141 12.49 4.29 -43.31
C ALA A 141 11.91 2.87 -43.37
N THR A 142 12.21 2.01 -42.39
CA THR A 142 11.65 0.64 -42.36
C THR A 142 10.16 0.58 -42.05
N TYR A 143 9.65 1.58 -41.32
CA TYR A 143 8.22 1.80 -41.11
C TYR A 143 7.58 2.31 -42.41
N ASP A 144 8.09 3.41 -42.96
CA ASP A 144 7.54 4.06 -44.16
C ASP A 144 7.44 3.10 -45.34
N GLN A 145 8.51 2.36 -45.61
CA GLN A 145 8.54 1.37 -46.70
C GLN A 145 7.47 0.29 -46.54
N CYS A 146 7.19 -0.14 -45.30
CA CYS A 146 6.17 -1.15 -45.06
C CYS A 146 4.77 -0.58 -45.22
N VAL A 147 4.53 0.61 -44.65
CA VAL A 147 3.24 1.30 -44.78
C VAL A 147 2.93 1.53 -46.27
N ASP A 148 3.84 2.13 -47.02
CA ASP A 148 3.64 2.39 -48.45
C ASP A 148 3.46 1.10 -49.26
N MET A 149 4.21 0.05 -48.94
CA MET A 149 4.01 -1.28 -49.55
C MET A 149 2.59 -1.82 -49.27
N MET A 150 2.09 -1.72 -48.04
CA MET A 150 0.76 -2.22 -47.68
C MET A 150 -0.37 -1.39 -48.32
N PHE A 151 -0.19 -0.09 -48.49
CA PHE A 151 -1.11 0.77 -49.26
C PHE A 151 -1.07 0.49 -50.77
N SER A 152 0.03 -0.09 -51.28
CA SER A 152 0.14 -0.47 -52.70
C SER A 152 -0.64 -1.76 -53.05
N VAL A 153 -1.09 -2.54 -52.06
CA VAL A 153 -1.94 -3.71 -52.28
C VAL A 153 -3.33 -3.25 -52.75
N PRO A 154 -3.82 -3.68 -53.93
CA PRO A 154 -5.11 -3.23 -54.46
C PRO A 154 -6.27 -3.47 -53.48
N GLY A 155 -7.06 -2.42 -53.19
CA GLY A 155 -8.21 -2.50 -52.29
C GLY A 155 -7.86 -2.63 -50.80
N ASN A 156 -6.58 -2.66 -50.44
CA ASN A 156 -6.15 -2.64 -49.05
C ASN A 156 -6.15 -1.22 -48.50
N HIS A 157 -6.55 -1.11 -47.23
CA HIS A 157 -6.54 0.14 -46.47
C HIS A 157 -6.09 -0.21 -45.06
N PRO A 158 -4.77 -0.37 -44.83
CA PRO A 158 -4.26 -0.71 -43.51
C PRO A 158 -4.57 0.43 -42.54
N VAL A 159 -4.92 0.08 -41.30
CA VAL A 159 -5.24 1.06 -40.26
C VAL A 159 -4.35 0.91 -39.03
N ALA A 160 -3.77 -0.28 -38.82
CA ALA A 160 -3.04 -0.61 -37.61
C ALA A 160 -1.57 -0.91 -37.88
N PHE A 161 -0.74 -0.52 -36.91
CA PHE A 161 0.65 -0.90 -36.80
C PHE A 161 0.88 -1.75 -35.55
N ARG A 162 1.89 -2.60 -35.61
CA ARG A 162 2.48 -3.21 -34.42
C ARG A 162 3.99 -3.06 -34.45
N PHE A 163 4.54 -2.68 -33.31
CA PHE A 163 5.98 -2.67 -33.15
C PHE A 163 6.53 -4.09 -33.02
N PRO A 164 7.54 -4.45 -33.82
CA PRO A 164 8.20 -5.72 -33.65
C PRO A 164 8.85 -5.89 -32.27
N CYS A 165 8.82 -7.11 -31.77
CA CYS A 165 9.42 -7.49 -30.49
C CYS A 165 8.83 -6.74 -29.28
N MET A 166 7.65 -6.12 -29.40
CA MET A 166 6.99 -5.42 -28.28
C MET A 166 6.69 -6.35 -27.08
N ASP A 167 6.60 -7.65 -27.34
CA ASP A 167 6.39 -8.75 -26.39
C ASP A 167 7.64 -9.15 -25.60
N SER A 168 8.81 -8.73 -26.09
CA SER A 168 10.12 -9.25 -25.71
C SER A 168 11.17 -8.16 -25.45
N LYS A 169 10.83 -6.90 -25.72
CA LYS A 169 11.67 -5.71 -25.54
C LYS A 169 10.83 -4.51 -25.13
N ASN A 170 11.48 -3.49 -24.57
CA ASN A 170 10.85 -2.24 -24.15
C ASN A 170 10.44 -1.29 -25.29
N THR A 171 9.89 -1.80 -26.39
CA THR A 171 9.51 -0.98 -27.55
C THR A 171 7.99 -1.03 -27.75
N PRO A 172 7.32 0.11 -28.03
CA PRO A 172 7.86 1.41 -28.45
C PRO A 172 8.07 2.48 -27.37
N SER A 173 8.87 3.51 -27.66
CA SER A 173 8.96 4.71 -26.82
C SER A 173 8.03 5.84 -27.29
N PRO A 174 7.77 6.86 -26.46
CA PRO A 174 7.03 8.07 -26.87
C PRO A 174 7.59 8.74 -28.14
N ARG A 175 8.90 8.66 -28.37
CA ARG A 175 9.54 9.16 -29.59
C ARG A 175 9.05 8.44 -30.83
N ALA A 176 8.83 7.13 -30.73
CA ALA A 176 8.35 6.33 -31.83
C ALA A 176 6.93 6.75 -32.24
N PHE A 177 6.08 7.14 -31.28
CA PHE A 177 4.79 7.73 -31.59
C PHE A 177 4.93 9.12 -32.21
N ALA A 178 5.68 10.02 -31.58
CA ALA A 178 5.84 11.40 -32.03
C ALA A 178 6.44 11.54 -33.44
N GLU A 179 7.49 10.77 -33.75
CA GLU A 179 8.31 10.96 -34.95
C GLU A 179 8.17 9.83 -36.00
N ILE A 180 7.53 8.70 -35.66
CA ILE A 180 7.32 7.58 -36.60
C ILE A 180 5.83 7.35 -36.86
N ILE A 181 5.08 6.83 -35.89
CA ILE A 181 3.69 6.40 -36.10
C ILE A 181 2.80 7.58 -36.47
N ASN A 182 2.93 8.71 -35.78
CA ASN A 182 2.07 9.86 -35.98
C ASN A 182 2.46 10.71 -37.20
N GLN A 183 3.53 10.36 -37.90
CA GLN A 183 3.95 11.06 -39.12
C GLN A 183 3.40 10.37 -40.36
N THR A 184 3.18 11.15 -41.42
CA THR A 184 2.89 10.58 -42.74
C THR A 184 4.15 9.99 -43.37
N THR A 185 3.98 9.01 -44.25
CA THR A 185 5.05 8.52 -45.12
C THR A 185 5.36 9.55 -46.22
N PRO A 186 6.47 9.39 -46.97
CA PRO A 186 6.76 10.22 -48.14
C PRO A 186 5.65 10.21 -49.22
N ASP A 187 4.90 9.11 -49.34
CA ASP A 187 3.77 9.00 -50.26
C ASP A 187 2.46 9.61 -49.70
N GLY A 188 2.51 10.18 -48.50
CA GLY A 188 1.37 10.80 -47.83
C GLY A 188 0.44 9.81 -47.11
N ASN A 189 0.86 8.55 -46.98
CA ASN A 189 0.08 7.53 -46.28
C ASN A 189 0.26 7.65 -44.76
N PHE A 190 -0.72 7.17 -44.00
CA PHE A 190 -0.66 7.11 -42.55
C PHE A 190 -1.59 6.05 -41.99
N LEU A 191 -1.41 5.71 -40.72
CA LEU A 191 -2.23 4.73 -39.99
C LEU A 191 -3.02 5.43 -38.89
N GLN A 192 -4.04 4.74 -38.37
CA GLN A 192 -4.95 5.27 -37.35
C GLN A 192 -4.76 4.63 -35.98
N ALA A 193 -4.08 3.47 -35.92
CA ALA A 193 -3.96 2.69 -34.70
C ALA A 193 -2.59 2.03 -34.51
N SER A 194 -2.27 1.78 -33.25
CA SER A 194 -1.17 0.94 -32.78
C SER A 194 -1.72 -0.15 -31.85
N THR A 195 -0.99 -1.26 -31.78
CA THR A 195 -1.32 -2.45 -30.96
C THR A 195 -0.09 -2.94 -30.20
N SER A 196 0.70 -1.98 -29.73
CA SER A 196 2.09 -2.18 -29.32
C SER A 196 2.31 -2.05 -27.82
N VAL A 197 1.33 -1.56 -27.06
CA VAL A 197 1.40 -1.48 -25.60
C VAL A 197 0.69 -2.68 -24.98
N VAL A 198 1.29 -3.31 -23.98
CA VAL A 198 0.77 -4.54 -23.39
C VAL A 198 -0.12 -4.26 -22.18
N ASN A 199 -1.29 -4.88 -22.10
CA ASN A 199 -2.13 -4.91 -20.89
C ASN A 199 -1.93 -6.21 -20.11
N VAL A 200 -1.56 -6.07 -18.83
CA VAL A 200 -1.48 -7.17 -17.87
C VAL A 200 -2.61 -7.07 -16.84
N PHE A 201 -3.28 -8.19 -16.57
CA PHE A 201 -4.25 -8.29 -15.48
C PHE A 201 -3.57 -8.71 -14.18
N ARG A 202 -3.96 -8.09 -13.07
CA ARG A 202 -3.46 -8.35 -11.73
C ARG A 202 -4.59 -8.56 -10.74
N SER A 203 -4.31 -9.29 -9.66
CA SER A 203 -5.30 -9.60 -8.61
C SER A 203 -5.70 -8.41 -7.74
N ASN A 204 -5.00 -7.28 -7.86
CA ASN A 204 -5.33 -6.04 -7.16
C ASN A 204 -6.49 -5.25 -7.80
N ASP A 205 -7.00 -5.64 -8.98
CA ASP A 205 -8.21 -5.03 -9.55
C ASP A 205 -9.46 -5.58 -8.86
N PRO A 206 -10.20 -4.76 -8.09
CA PRO A 206 -11.37 -5.23 -7.35
C PRO A 206 -12.53 -5.67 -8.27
N GLN A 207 -12.49 -5.36 -9.57
CA GLN A 207 -13.50 -5.83 -10.54
C GLN A 207 -13.27 -7.29 -10.96
N LEU A 208 -12.07 -7.83 -10.75
CA LEU A 208 -11.69 -9.16 -11.24
C LEU A 208 -11.73 -10.21 -10.13
N PRO A 209 -12.42 -11.36 -10.35
CA PRO A 209 -12.35 -12.49 -9.44
C PRO A 209 -10.91 -13.02 -9.31
N LYS A 210 -10.45 -13.23 -8.07
CA LYS A 210 -9.08 -13.69 -7.79
C LYS A 210 -8.75 -15.01 -8.49
N GLU A 211 -9.71 -15.89 -8.72
CA GLU A 211 -9.52 -17.16 -9.45
C GLU A 211 -9.16 -16.98 -10.93
N LEU A 212 -9.49 -15.83 -11.53
CA LEU A 212 -9.09 -15.49 -12.90
C LEU A 212 -7.68 -14.91 -12.94
N THR A 213 -7.27 -14.18 -11.92
CA THR A 213 -5.98 -13.45 -11.88
C THR A 213 -4.89 -14.18 -11.11
N LEU A 214 -5.22 -15.18 -10.27
CA LEU A 214 -4.26 -15.98 -9.51
C LEU A 214 -4.20 -17.43 -10.00
N ASN A 215 -3.05 -18.06 -9.81
CA ASN A 215 -2.86 -19.50 -9.90
C ASN A 215 -3.38 -20.19 -8.62
N ALA A 216 -3.49 -21.52 -8.65
CA ALA A 216 -3.96 -22.30 -7.49
C ALA A 216 -3.04 -22.22 -6.26
N ASP A 217 -1.79 -21.80 -6.44
CA ASP A 217 -0.81 -21.56 -5.37
C ASP A 217 -0.83 -20.12 -4.83
N GLY A 218 -1.75 -19.27 -5.30
CA GLY A 218 -1.88 -17.88 -4.90
C GLY A 218 -0.97 -16.89 -5.64
N SER A 219 -0.10 -17.36 -6.54
CA SER A 219 0.74 -16.47 -7.36
C SER A 219 -0.04 -15.79 -8.48
N GLU A 220 0.40 -14.60 -8.91
CA GLU A 220 -0.19 -13.90 -10.06
C GLU A 220 -0.14 -14.75 -11.34
N ARG A 221 -1.28 -14.87 -12.02
CA ARG A 221 -1.45 -15.69 -13.22
C ARG A 221 -0.72 -15.07 -14.42
N PHE A 222 -0.87 -13.76 -14.60
CA PHE A 222 -0.42 -13.07 -15.82
C PHE A 222 0.92 -12.36 -15.66
N GLU A 223 1.30 -11.94 -14.45
CA GLU A 223 2.58 -11.26 -14.21
C GLU A 223 3.79 -12.10 -14.62
N ARG A 224 3.71 -13.43 -14.50
CA ARG A 224 4.81 -14.34 -14.90
C ARG A 224 5.18 -14.29 -16.39
N TYR A 225 4.34 -13.70 -17.24
CA TYR A 225 4.62 -13.53 -18.67
C TYR A 225 5.38 -12.25 -18.99
N ILE A 226 5.55 -11.37 -17.99
CA ILE A 226 6.44 -10.23 -18.11
C ILE A 226 7.86 -10.75 -18.33
N PRO A 227 8.55 -10.37 -19.42
CA PRO A 227 9.76 -11.06 -19.86
C PRO A 227 10.98 -10.79 -18.97
N PHE A 228 11.01 -9.67 -18.26
CA PHE A 228 12.06 -9.25 -17.33
C PHE A 228 11.59 -8.10 -16.42
N ASP A 229 12.25 -7.90 -15.28
CA ASP A 229 11.81 -6.97 -14.22
C ASP A 229 11.70 -5.50 -14.67
N SER A 230 12.55 -5.06 -15.61
CA SER A 230 12.56 -3.70 -16.16
C SER A 230 11.63 -3.52 -17.38
N PHE A 231 10.70 -4.44 -17.61
CA PHE A 231 9.76 -4.36 -18.73
C PHE A 231 8.68 -3.29 -18.48
N VAL A 232 8.69 -2.27 -19.32
CA VAL A 232 7.90 -1.03 -19.16
C VAL A 232 6.93 -0.74 -20.29
N ASN A 233 6.96 -1.54 -21.35
CA ASN A 233 5.99 -1.45 -22.42
C ASN A 233 4.63 -2.07 -22.00
N LYS A 234 4.05 -1.58 -20.91
CA LYS A 234 2.82 -2.12 -20.33
C LYS A 234 1.96 -1.07 -19.65
N ILE A 235 0.66 -1.36 -19.60
CA ILE A 235 -0.35 -0.79 -18.72
C ILE A 235 -0.99 -1.92 -17.92
N GLU A 236 -1.61 -1.58 -16.79
CA GLU A 236 -2.16 -2.57 -15.87
C GLU A 236 -3.68 -2.43 -15.75
N ASN A 237 -4.41 -3.54 -15.89
CA ASN A 237 -5.86 -3.65 -15.68
C ASN A 237 -6.73 -2.66 -16.51
N TYR A 238 -6.22 -2.17 -17.64
CA TYR A 238 -6.89 -1.21 -18.52
C TYR A 238 -7.05 -1.79 -19.94
N PRO A 239 -7.98 -2.73 -20.16
CA PRO A 239 -8.18 -3.38 -21.46
C PRO A 239 -9.10 -2.55 -22.38
N TYR A 240 -8.93 -1.23 -22.45
CA TYR A 240 -9.78 -0.35 -23.28
C TYR A 240 -8.95 0.37 -24.33
N PRO A 241 -9.53 0.72 -25.50
CA PRO A 241 -8.86 1.60 -26.44
C PRO A 241 -8.65 2.99 -25.84
N TYR A 242 -7.52 3.63 -26.15
CA TYR A 242 -7.22 5.00 -25.74
C TYR A 242 -6.45 5.73 -26.84
N VAL A 243 -6.29 7.05 -26.70
CA VAL A 243 -5.66 7.89 -27.74
C VAL A 243 -4.28 8.36 -27.30
N ILE A 244 -3.30 8.25 -28.18
CA ILE A 244 -1.93 8.76 -28.02
C ILE A 244 -1.77 10.00 -28.90
N ASP A 245 -1.36 11.13 -28.31
CA ASP A 245 -1.05 12.40 -28.99
C ASP A 245 -2.16 12.89 -29.94
N ARG A 246 -3.44 12.63 -29.59
CA ARG A 246 -4.64 13.00 -30.39
C ARG A 246 -4.74 12.31 -31.76
N LEU A 247 -3.72 11.55 -32.19
CA LEU A 247 -3.55 11.11 -33.58
C LEU A 247 -3.58 9.60 -33.77
N CYS A 248 -3.41 8.81 -32.71
CA CYS A 248 -3.32 7.37 -32.81
C CYS A 248 -4.18 6.68 -31.74
N TRP A 249 -5.01 5.72 -32.16
CA TRP A 249 -5.68 4.80 -31.25
C TRP A 249 -4.72 3.69 -30.81
N GLU A 250 -4.57 3.46 -29.52
CA GLU A 250 -3.88 2.28 -29.00
C GLU A 250 -4.91 1.22 -28.61
N PHE A 251 -4.75 0.02 -29.17
CA PHE A 251 -5.49 -1.18 -28.80
C PHE A 251 -4.57 -2.12 -28.02
N PRO A 252 -4.61 -2.08 -26.68
CA PRO A 252 -3.59 -2.75 -25.88
C PRO A 252 -3.57 -4.26 -26.10
N CYS A 253 -2.38 -4.81 -26.31
CA CYS A 253 -2.14 -6.24 -26.46
C CYS A 253 -2.47 -6.98 -25.15
N THR A 254 -3.21 -8.08 -25.22
CA THR A 254 -3.60 -8.84 -24.03
C THR A 254 -2.58 -9.93 -23.70
N ILE A 255 -2.02 -9.91 -22.49
CA ILE A 255 -1.19 -11.02 -21.99
C ILE A 255 -2.06 -12.25 -21.68
N PRO A 256 -1.62 -13.48 -22.02
CA PRO A 256 -0.38 -13.78 -22.74
C PRO A 256 -0.55 -13.84 -24.26
N ASP A 257 0.51 -13.50 -25.00
CA ASP A 257 0.71 -13.97 -26.37
C ASP A 257 1.47 -15.31 -26.42
N ASP A 258 1.55 -15.92 -27.61
CA ASP A 258 2.20 -17.23 -27.77
C ASP A 258 3.73 -17.20 -27.67
N TRP A 259 4.38 -16.06 -27.92
CA TRP A 259 5.82 -15.89 -27.73
C TRP A 259 6.17 -15.85 -26.24
N GLN A 260 5.46 -15.05 -25.44
CA GLN A 260 5.61 -15.02 -23.99
C GLN A 260 5.29 -16.40 -23.41
N ALA A 261 4.20 -17.01 -23.88
CA ALA A 261 3.77 -18.30 -23.38
C ALA A 261 4.74 -19.43 -23.68
N GLN A 262 5.34 -19.51 -24.88
CA GLN A 262 6.29 -20.59 -25.18
C GLN A 262 7.57 -20.49 -24.34
N ASN A 263 8.02 -19.29 -24.00
CA ASN A 263 9.20 -19.09 -23.15
C ASN A 263 8.99 -19.61 -21.73
N ILE A 264 7.76 -19.49 -21.19
CA ILE A 264 7.43 -19.92 -19.83
C ILE A 264 6.91 -21.36 -19.78
N GLN A 265 6.03 -21.73 -20.71
CA GLN A 265 5.26 -22.97 -20.69
C GLN A 265 5.73 -24.03 -21.68
N GLN A 266 6.72 -23.71 -22.53
CA GLN A 266 7.12 -24.49 -23.71
C GLN A 266 6.07 -24.47 -24.84
N PRO A 267 6.48 -24.69 -26.10
CA PRO A 267 5.57 -24.69 -27.24
C PRO A 267 4.39 -25.65 -27.09
N ASN A 268 3.24 -25.24 -27.62
CA ASN A 268 2.03 -26.04 -27.77
C ASN A 268 1.39 -26.52 -26.46
N ASN A 269 1.68 -25.84 -25.35
CA ASN A 269 1.15 -26.18 -24.03
C ASN A 269 -0.37 -25.87 -23.95
N PRO A 270 -1.22 -26.79 -23.48
CA PRO A 270 -2.65 -26.52 -23.31
C PRO A 270 -2.94 -25.39 -22.30
N ARG A 271 -2.05 -25.16 -21.32
CA ARG A 271 -2.21 -24.05 -20.37
C ARG A 271 -2.19 -22.69 -21.04
N THR A 272 -1.49 -22.54 -22.17
CA THR A 272 -1.49 -21.28 -22.93
C THR A 272 -2.90 -20.93 -23.42
N VAL A 273 -3.65 -21.95 -23.86
CA VAL A 273 -5.05 -21.78 -24.27
C VAL A 273 -5.92 -21.42 -23.06
N ASP A 274 -5.67 -22.03 -21.90
CA ASP A 274 -6.40 -21.71 -20.66
C ASP A 274 -6.17 -20.26 -20.22
N ASP A 275 -4.93 -19.79 -20.27
CA ASP A 275 -4.57 -18.43 -19.84
C ASP A 275 -5.04 -17.37 -20.86
N MET A 276 -4.97 -17.64 -22.16
CA MET A 276 -5.59 -16.77 -23.18
C MET A 276 -7.10 -16.63 -22.98
N VAL A 277 -7.80 -17.75 -22.70
CA VAL A 277 -9.25 -17.71 -22.43
C VAL A 277 -9.55 -16.97 -21.13
N ALA A 278 -8.75 -17.17 -20.07
CA ALA A 278 -8.91 -16.44 -18.81
C ALA A 278 -8.72 -14.93 -18.98
N ALA A 279 -7.76 -14.49 -19.80
CA ALA A 279 -7.57 -13.07 -20.11
C ALA A 279 -8.76 -12.48 -20.89
N ILE A 280 -9.35 -13.25 -21.83
CA ILE A 280 -10.59 -12.85 -22.51
C ILE A 280 -11.76 -12.79 -21.52
N ASP A 281 -11.89 -13.77 -20.62
CA ASP A 281 -12.93 -13.78 -19.58
C ASP A 281 -12.83 -12.55 -18.66
N ALA A 282 -11.61 -12.18 -18.24
CA ALA A 282 -11.34 -10.95 -17.49
C ALA A 282 -11.74 -9.70 -18.30
N THR A 283 -11.42 -9.68 -19.59
CA THR A 283 -11.80 -8.59 -20.49
C THR A 283 -13.32 -8.46 -20.65
N VAL A 284 -14.06 -9.57 -20.68
CA VAL A 284 -15.54 -9.60 -20.72
C VAL A 284 -16.15 -8.99 -19.46
N ILE A 285 -15.56 -9.25 -18.29
CA ILE A 285 -15.99 -8.62 -17.03
C ILE A 285 -15.77 -7.10 -17.10
N LYS A 286 -14.63 -6.69 -17.64
CA LYS A 286 -14.26 -5.28 -17.82
C LYS A 286 -15.02 -4.60 -18.96
N LYS A 287 -15.65 -5.36 -19.87
CA LYS A 287 -16.26 -4.88 -21.11
C LYS A 287 -15.27 -4.14 -22.02
N GLY A 288 -14.07 -4.69 -22.13
CA GLY A 288 -12.96 -4.14 -22.90
C GLY A 288 -12.72 -4.83 -24.24
N ILE A 289 -11.56 -4.58 -24.82
CA ILE A 289 -11.03 -5.26 -26.01
C ILE A 289 -9.92 -6.24 -25.61
N ALA A 290 -9.98 -7.47 -26.14
CA ALA A 290 -8.95 -8.48 -25.96
C ALA A 290 -8.21 -8.69 -27.29
N ASN A 291 -6.98 -8.19 -27.36
CA ASN A 291 -6.14 -8.31 -28.54
C ASN A 291 -5.17 -9.47 -28.38
N ILE A 292 -5.49 -10.60 -29.00
CA ILE A 292 -4.76 -11.87 -28.89
C ILE A 292 -3.76 -12.00 -30.03
N ILE A 293 -2.50 -12.19 -29.67
CA ILE A 293 -1.38 -12.33 -30.61
C ILE A 293 -0.95 -13.79 -30.71
N PHE A 294 -0.66 -14.23 -31.94
CA PHE A 294 -0.12 -15.56 -32.21
C PHE A 294 0.74 -15.59 -33.47
N HIS A 295 1.54 -16.64 -33.62
CA HIS A 295 2.49 -16.78 -34.72
C HIS A 295 2.48 -18.20 -35.35
N PRO A 296 2.81 -18.32 -36.65
CA PRO A 296 2.94 -19.61 -37.32
C PRO A 296 4.36 -20.21 -37.12
N HIS A 297 4.91 -20.11 -35.91
CA HIS A 297 6.27 -20.54 -35.55
C HIS A 297 6.31 -21.85 -34.73
N ASN A 298 5.19 -22.59 -34.68
CA ASN A 298 5.03 -23.81 -33.90
C ASN A 298 5.10 -23.59 -32.38
N TRP A 299 4.90 -22.35 -31.93
CA TRP A 299 4.71 -21.98 -30.51
C TRP A 299 3.29 -22.28 -30.04
N ILE A 300 2.31 -22.04 -30.92
CA ILE A 300 0.93 -22.49 -30.80
C ILE A 300 0.47 -23.14 -32.11
N ARG A 301 -0.41 -24.13 -32.01
CA ARG A 301 -1.01 -24.79 -33.19
C ARG A 301 -2.32 -24.12 -33.60
N ASN A 302 -2.70 -24.29 -34.87
CA ASN A 302 -3.97 -23.78 -35.37
C ASN A 302 -5.20 -24.40 -34.68
N ASP A 303 -5.16 -25.68 -34.29
CA ASP A 303 -6.24 -26.33 -33.52
C ASP A 303 -6.37 -25.78 -32.10
N GLN A 304 -5.29 -25.25 -31.51
CA GLN A 304 -5.33 -24.55 -30.23
C GLN A 304 -6.00 -23.18 -30.35
N MET A 305 -5.72 -22.43 -31.42
CA MET A 305 -6.42 -21.17 -31.68
C MET A 305 -7.91 -21.37 -32.00
N VAL A 306 -8.26 -22.43 -32.75
CA VAL A 306 -9.65 -22.86 -32.93
C VAL A 306 -10.30 -23.19 -31.58
N SER A 307 -9.58 -23.85 -30.68
CA SER A 307 -10.05 -24.13 -29.31
C SER A 307 -10.30 -22.86 -28.49
N VAL A 308 -9.44 -21.84 -28.59
CA VAL A 308 -9.69 -20.51 -27.97
C VAL A 308 -11.03 -19.96 -28.47
N ILE A 309 -11.22 -19.89 -29.79
CA ILE A 309 -12.45 -19.39 -30.42
C ILE A 309 -13.68 -20.17 -29.93
N ASP A 310 -13.61 -21.50 -29.93
CA ASP A 310 -14.72 -22.36 -29.49
C ASP A 310 -15.08 -22.16 -28.03
N ARG A 311 -14.09 -22.03 -27.16
CA ARG A 311 -14.31 -21.80 -25.73
C ARG A 311 -14.92 -20.42 -25.47
N VAL A 312 -14.41 -19.39 -26.13
CA VAL A 312 -14.97 -18.03 -26.05
C VAL A 312 -16.41 -18.01 -26.54
N GLN A 313 -16.69 -18.61 -27.70
CA GLN A 313 -18.04 -18.69 -28.24
C GLN A 313 -18.99 -19.48 -27.32
N LYS A 314 -18.50 -20.57 -26.70
CA LYS A 314 -19.28 -21.38 -25.76
C LYS A 314 -19.57 -20.63 -24.46
N ASN A 315 -18.58 -19.92 -23.92
CA ASN A 315 -18.68 -19.24 -22.64
C ASN A 315 -19.55 -17.98 -22.72
N HIS A 316 -19.41 -17.21 -23.80
CA HIS A 316 -19.97 -15.85 -23.89
C HIS A 316 -20.96 -15.65 -25.03
N GLY A 317 -20.92 -16.48 -26.08
CA GLY A 317 -21.77 -16.35 -27.25
C GLY A 317 -21.72 -14.93 -27.83
N ARG A 318 -22.91 -14.35 -28.09
CA ARG A 318 -23.05 -13.00 -28.70
C ARG A 318 -22.46 -11.85 -27.87
N ARG A 319 -22.10 -12.08 -26.61
CA ARG A 319 -21.47 -11.05 -25.77
C ARG A 319 -20.05 -10.71 -26.25
N VAL A 320 -19.43 -11.61 -27.00
CA VAL A 320 -18.13 -11.40 -27.62
C VAL A 320 -18.28 -11.31 -29.13
N MET A 321 -17.59 -10.35 -29.73
CA MET A 321 -17.50 -10.21 -31.18
C MET A 321 -16.05 -10.31 -31.65
N PHE A 322 -15.80 -11.09 -32.69
CA PHE A 322 -14.50 -11.12 -33.36
C PHE A 322 -14.46 -10.05 -34.44
N LEU A 323 -13.48 -9.17 -34.38
CA LEU A 323 -13.29 -8.09 -35.35
C LEU A 323 -11.83 -8.00 -35.80
N THR A 324 -11.63 -7.46 -37.00
CA THR A 324 -10.32 -6.96 -37.45
C THR A 324 -10.07 -5.54 -36.94
N PHE A 325 -8.82 -5.07 -36.91
CA PHE A 325 -8.52 -3.68 -36.54
C PHE A 325 -9.18 -2.66 -37.47
N LYS A 326 -9.27 -2.97 -38.77
CA LYS A 326 -10.03 -2.19 -39.76
C LYS A 326 -11.49 -2.01 -39.35
N GLU A 327 -12.14 -3.07 -38.91
CA GLU A 327 -13.53 -3.02 -38.46
C GLU A 327 -13.69 -2.30 -37.12
N CYS A 328 -12.72 -2.44 -36.20
CA CYS A 328 -12.70 -1.67 -34.96
C CYS A 328 -12.66 -0.16 -35.23
N ILE A 329 -11.74 0.29 -36.10
CA ILE A 329 -11.63 1.70 -36.49
C ILE A 329 -12.88 2.19 -37.22
N GLN A 330 -13.44 1.36 -38.11
CA GLN A 330 -14.70 1.70 -38.77
C GLN A 330 -15.83 1.91 -37.75
N ARG A 331 -16.02 1.00 -36.78
CA ARG A 331 -17.06 1.13 -35.77
C ARG A 331 -16.83 2.31 -34.82
N ILE A 332 -15.58 2.59 -34.46
CA ILE A 332 -15.23 3.82 -33.73
C ILE A 332 -15.67 5.05 -34.54
N ASN A 333 -15.32 5.14 -35.81
CA ASN A 333 -15.68 6.29 -36.63
C ASN A 333 -17.21 6.41 -36.79
N ASP A 334 -17.90 5.30 -37.08
CA ASP A 334 -19.34 5.29 -37.37
C ASP A 334 -20.18 5.54 -36.10
N ASN A 335 -19.83 4.91 -34.97
CA ASN A 335 -20.67 4.87 -33.78
C ASN A 335 -20.19 5.78 -32.65
N LEU A 336 -18.87 5.96 -32.48
CA LEU A 336 -18.28 6.82 -31.43
C LEU A 336 -18.06 8.25 -31.94
N LEU A 337 -17.56 8.41 -33.16
CA LEU A 337 -17.07 9.71 -33.66
C LEU A 337 -17.98 10.40 -34.68
N LEU A 338 -19.17 9.88 -34.99
CA LEU A 338 -20.12 10.48 -35.95
C LEU A 338 -19.49 10.76 -37.33
N GLY A 339 -18.62 9.86 -37.79
CA GLY A 339 -17.89 10.00 -39.06
C GLY A 339 -16.77 11.05 -39.04
N GLN A 340 -16.37 11.56 -37.87
CA GLN A 340 -15.26 12.49 -37.69
C GLN A 340 -14.05 11.76 -37.09
N PRO A 341 -13.23 11.06 -37.90
CA PRO A 341 -12.05 10.35 -37.39
C PRO A 341 -11.09 11.29 -36.65
N ILE A 342 -10.28 10.77 -35.72
CA ILE A 342 -9.31 11.59 -34.98
C ILE A 342 -8.25 12.22 -35.91
N ARG A 343 -8.00 11.60 -37.07
CA ARG A 343 -7.13 12.11 -38.13
C ARG A 343 -7.94 12.60 -39.32
N ALA A 344 -7.53 13.75 -39.86
CA ALA A 344 -8.07 14.28 -41.10
C ALA A 344 -7.55 13.48 -42.30
N ALA A 345 -8.08 13.76 -43.50
CA ALA A 345 -7.69 13.05 -44.73
C ALA A 345 -6.20 13.20 -45.11
N ASP A 346 -5.52 14.22 -44.58
CA ASP A 346 -4.08 14.45 -44.74
C ASP A 346 -3.23 13.87 -43.59
N GLY A 347 -3.86 13.19 -42.62
CA GLY A 347 -3.21 12.61 -41.45
C GLY A 347 -3.01 13.57 -40.27
N SER A 348 -3.39 14.84 -40.39
CA SER A 348 -3.29 15.81 -39.29
C SER A 348 -4.44 15.69 -38.27
N ASP A 349 -4.35 16.40 -37.14
CA ASP A 349 -5.38 16.39 -36.08
C ASP A 349 -6.73 16.93 -36.59
N ASN A 350 -7.77 16.10 -36.55
CA ASN A 350 -9.11 16.45 -37.00
C ASN A 350 -9.95 17.19 -35.95
N GLY A 351 -9.38 17.58 -34.82
CA GLY A 351 -10.08 18.32 -33.77
C GLY A 351 -11.04 17.44 -32.97
N VAL A 352 -10.63 16.22 -32.62
CA VAL A 352 -11.40 15.30 -31.77
C VAL A 352 -10.65 15.07 -30.46
N ARG A 353 -11.34 15.10 -29.33
CA ARG A 353 -10.79 14.80 -28.00
C ARG A 353 -11.68 13.76 -27.31
N ILE A 354 -11.05 12.80 -26.64
CA ILE A 354 -11.72 11.79 -25.83
C ILE A 354 -11.45 12.14 -24.38
N VAL A 355 -12.49 12.43 -23.59
CA VAL A 355 -12.38 13.02 -22.25
C VAL A 355 -13.62 12.77 -21.43
N ASP A 356 -13.49 12.47 -20.14
CA ASP A 356 -14.62 12.38 -19.21
C ASP A 356 -15.05 13.79 -18.78
N LEU A 357 -16.11 14.33 -19.38
CA LEU A 357 -16.54 15.72 -19.15
C LEU A 357 -17.37 15.86 -17.88
N ASN A 358 -18.12 14.82 -17.53
CA ASN A 358 -19.08 14.81 -16.44
C ASN A 358 -18.55 14.12 -15.16
N GLN A 359 -17.33 13.56 -15.23
CA GLN A 359 -16.63 12.83 -14.18
C GLN A 359 -17.40 11.60 -13.68
N ASP A 360 -18.03 10.85 -14.59
CA ASP A 360 -18.78 9.62 -14.28
C ASP A 360 -17.94 8.34 -14.40
N GLY A 361 -16.66 8.46 -14.77
CA GLY A 361 -15.73 7.36 -14.94
C GLY A 361 -15.78 6.71 -16.32
N PHE A 362 -16.52 7.29 -17.28
CA PHE A 362 -16.57 6.88 -18.67
C PHE A 362 -16.10 8.00 -19.60
N LEU A 363 -15.44 7.63 -20.70
CA LEU A 363 -14.91 8.60 -21.64
C LEU A 363 -15.99 9.13 -22.59
N ASP A 364 -16.11 10.45 -22.67
CA ASP A 364 -16.96 11.18 -23.61
C ASP A 364 -16.15 11.61 -24.86
N VAL A 365 -16.85 12.17 -25.85
CA VAL A 365 -16.24 12.65 -27.11
C VAL A 365 -16.53 14.13 -27.30
N MET A 366 -15.48 14.92 -27.57
CA MET A 366 -15.59 16.30 -28.03
C MET A 366 -15.11 16.40 -29.47
N ILE A 367 -15.97 16.84 -30.38
CA ILE A 367 -15.65 17.05 -31.79
C ILE A 367 -15.73 18.55 -32.06
N GLY A 368 -14.66 19.17 -32.52
CA GLY A 368 -14.57 20.61 -32.76
C GLY A 368 -13.82 20.93 -34.05
N ASN A 369 -14.36 20.55 -35.20
CA ASN A 369 -13.81 20.93 -36.52
C ASN A 369 -14.86 21.66 -37.36
N GLU A 370 -14.52 22.09 -38.57
CA GLU A 370 -15.41 22.85 -39.45
C GLU A 370 -16.67 22.09 -39.89
N HIS A 371 -16.69 20.77 -39.74
CA HIS A 371 -17.82 19.92 -40.13
C HIS A 371 -18.80 19.68 -38.98
N LEU A 372 -18.31 19.54 -37.75
CA LEU A 372 -19.13 19.23 -36.58
C LEU A 372 -18.54 19.82 -35.28
N GLN A 373 -19.41 20.41 -34.45
CA GLN A 373 -19.08 20.92 -33.11
C GLN A 373 -20.02 20.34 -32.05
N VAL A 374 -19.79 19.08 -31.68
CA VAL A 374 -20.67 18.28 -30.80
C VAL A 374 -19.86 17.58 -29.72
N ALA A 375 -20.40 17.64 -28.51
CA ALA A 375 -19.98 16.85 -27.36
C ALA A 375 -20.95 15.67 -27.23
N ARG A 376 -20.43 14.45 -27.17
CA ARG A 376 -21.22 13.24 -26.98
C ARG A 376 -20.95 12.74 -25.58
N ILE A 377 -21.97 12.77 -24.73
CA ILE A 377 -21.88 12.33 -23.34
C ILE A 377 -22.42 10.91 -23.22
N TRP A 378 -21.63 9.98 -22.70
CA TRP A 378 -22.08 8.60 -22.52
C TRP A 378 -23.09 8.51 -21.37
N GLN A 379 -24.06 7.60 -21.49
CA GLN A 379 -25.06 7.33 -20.46
C GLN A 379 -24.97 5.84 -20.08
N PRO A 380 -24.13 5.46 -19.11
CA PRO A 380 -23.87 4.06 -18.79
C PRO A 380 -25.09 3.31 -18.24
N SER A 381 -26.08 4.03 -17.69
CA SER A 381 -27.31 3.43 -17.16
C SER A 381 -28.20 2.78 -18.23
N ASN A 382 -28.09 3.21 -19.48
CA ASN A 382 -28.93 2.72 -20.59
C ASN A 382 -28.15 2.45 -21.88
N ASN A 383 -26.82 2.58 -21.86
CA ASN A 383 -25.91 2.42 -23.00
C ASN A 383 -26.27 3.32 -24.21
N THR A 384 -26.49 4.62 -23.96
CA THR A 384 -26.80 5.58 -25.04
C THR A 384 -25.89 6.80 -25.01
N TRP A 385 -25.78 7.48 -26.15
CA TRP A 385 -25.10 8.76 -26.28
C TRP A 385 -26.11 9.91 -26.17
N ARG A 386 -25.73 10.96 -25.45
CA ARG A 386 -26.40 12.27 -25.45
C ARG A 386 -25.52 13.29 -26.15
N ASP A 387 -25.94 13.72 -27.33
CA ASP A 387 -25.21 14.68 -28.14
C ASP A 387 -25.62 16.13 -27.81
N LEU A 388 -24.63 17.00 -27.58
CA LEU A 388 -24.79 18.40 -27.15
C LEU A 388 -23.93 19.32 -28.03
N PRO A 389 -24.49 20.36 -28.68
CA PRO A 389 -23.70 21.31 -29.47
C PRO A 389 -22.87 22.25 -28.56
N HIS A 390 -21.65 22.63 -28.98
CA HIS A 390 -20.77 23.53 -28.19
C HIS A 390 -20.11 24.70 -28.94
N ASN A 391 -20.17 24.78 -30.28
CA ASN A 391 -19.61 25.87 -31.09
C ASN A 391 -18.10 26.19 -30.89
N VAL A 392 -17.33 25.29 -30.28
CA VAL A 392 -15.88 25.46 -30.10
C VAL A 392 -15.15 24.74 -31.24
N LEU A 393 -14.27 25.46 -31.93
CA LEU A 393 -13.36 24.87 -32.91
C LEU A 393 -12.00 24.58 -32.24
N PHE A 394 -11.54 23.34 -32.35
CA PHE A 394 -10.24 22.87 -31.88
C PHE A 394 -9.19 22.97 -32.98
N THR A 395 -9.57 22.65 -34.22
CA THR A 395 -8.70 22.79 -35.39
C THR A 395 -9.42 23.44 -36.57
N ARG A 396 -8.66 24.00 -37.51
CA ARG A 396 -9.16 24.51 -38.78
C ARG A 396 -8.24 24.18 -39.95
N PRO A 397 -8.73 24.16 -41.21
CA PRO A 397 -7.88 24.02 -42.37
C PRO A 397 -6.86 25.18 -42.51
N GLY A 398 -5.62 24.85 -42.86
CA GLY A 398 -4.52 25.77 -43.16
C GLY A 398 -3.83 25.44 -44.49
N ALA A 399 -2.80 26.22 -44.85
CA ALA A 399 -2.11 26.09 -46.14
C ALA A 399 -1.21 24.83 -46.25
N SER A 400 -0.75 24.30 -45.12
CA SER A 400 0.20 23.19 -45.02
C SER A 400 -0.30 22.10 -44.07
N GLY A 401 -1.62 21.92 -43.99
CA GLY A 401 -2.28 21.03 -43.03
C GLY A 401 -3.24 21.79 -42.11
N ARG A 402 -3.75 21.12 -41.08
CA ARG A 402 -4.66 21.71 -40.10
C ARG A 402 -3.90 22.50 -39.03
N ILE A 403 -4.54 23.55 -38.54
CA ILE A 403 -4.02 24.47 -37.52
C ILE A 403 -4.72 24.18 -36.19
N ASP A 404 -3.95 23.95 -35.12
CA ASP A 404 -4.45 23.88 -33.74
C ASP A 404 -4.82 25.30 -33.23
N LEU A 405 -6.04 25.44 -32.72
CA LEU A 405 -6.58 26.69 -32.22
C LEU A 405 -6.30 26.92 -30.72
N GLY A 406 -5.53 26.04 -30.08
CA GLY A 406 -5.05 26.22 -28.70
C GLY A 406 -6.16 26.14 -27.67
N VAL A 407 -7.04 25.16 -27.78
CA VAL A 407 -8.10 24.93 -26.78
C VAL A 407 -7.53 24.13 -25.61
N ARG A 408 -7.64 24.66 -24.39
CA ARG A 408 -7.07 24.05 -23.17
C ARG A 408 -8.17 23.55 -22.25
N PHE A 409 -8.07 22.30 -21.82
CA PHE A 409 -9.02 21.65 -20.92
C PHE A 409 -8.50 21.72 -19.48
N GLY A 410 -9.38 21.93 -18.51
CA GLY A 410 -9.02 21.98 -17.10
C GLY A 410 -10.22 21.94 -16.17
N GLN A 411 -9.98 21.75 -14.88
CA GLN A 411 -11.04 21.84 -13.88
C GLN A 411 -11.30 23.30 -13.53
N LEU A 412 -12.55 23.75 -13.68
CA LEU A 412 -12.98 25.06 -13.19
C LEU A 412 -13.48 25.00 -11.74
N SER A 413 -13.75 23.79 -11.25
CA SER A 413 -14.08 23.42 -9.87
C SER A 413 -14.03 21.90 -9.75
N ALA A 414 -14.10 21.37 -8.52
CA ALA A 414 -13.93 19.95 -8.20
C ALA A 414 -14.80 18.96 -9.00
N LYS A 415 -15.86 19.42 -9.69
CA LYS A 415 -16.75 18.56 -10.51
C LYS A 415 -17.02 19.08 -11.91
N THR A 416 -16.27 20.08 -12.36
CA THR A 416 -16.58 20.77 -13.62
C THR A 416 -15.35 20.88 -14.49
N ILE A 417 -15.38 20.21 -15.65
CA ILE A 417 -14.41 20.45 -16.72
C ILE A 417 -14.84 21.66 -17.55
N GLY A 418 -13.88 22.53 -17.85
CA GLY A 418 -14.04 23.68 -18.72
C GLY A 418 -12.95 23.77 -19.78
N LEU A 419 -13.18 24.68 -20.73
CA LEU A 419 -12.28 24.95 -21.84
C LEU A 419 -11.91 26.44 -21.85
N LEU A 420 -10.62 26.73 -21.93
CA LEU A 420 -10.09 28.07 -22.11
C LEU A 420 -9.65 28.26 -23.56
N VAL A 421 -10.16 29.31 -24.21
CA VAL A 421 -9.82 29.64 -25.60
C VAL A 421 -9.50 31.13 -25.71
N ASN A 422 -8.27 31.46 -26.12
CA ASN A 422 -7.87 32.82 -26.46
C ASN A 422 -6.98 32.85 -27.70
N ASN A 423 -7.61 32.95 -28.87
CA ASN A 423 -6.96 33.02 -30.17
C ASN A 423 -7.58 34.15 -31.03
N GLU A 424 -7.33 34.18 -32.35
CA GLU A 424 -7.83 35.22 -33.26
C GLU A 424 -9.35 35.14 -33.48
N SER A 425 -9.92 33.95 -33.30
CA SER A 425 -11.32 33.64 -33.61
C SER A 425 -12.23 33.61 -32.39
N ASP A 426 -11.69 33.34 -31.20
CA ASP A 426 -12.47 33.21 -29.97
C ASP A 426 -11.68 33.61 -28.72
N GLN A 427 -12.38 34.22 -27.78
CA GLN A 427 -11.88 34.77 -26.52
C GLN A 427 -12.91 34.48 -25.42
N SER A 428 -12.99 33.21 -25.01
CA SER A 428 -14.03 32.74 -24.11
C SER A 428 -13.56 31.62 -23.18
N ILE A 429 -14.31 31.47 -22.09
CA ILE A 429 -14.33 30.25 -21.27
C ILE A 429 -15.62 29.50 -21.60
N TYR A 430 -15.49 28.19 -21.79
CA TYR A 430 -16.61 27.28 -21.95
C TYR A 430 -16.70 26.35 -20.74
N GLN A 431 -17.91 26.11 -20.26
CA GLN A 431 -18.16 25.24 -19.13
C GLN A 431 -19.21 24.21 -19.50
N TYR A 432 -18.90 22.94 -19.26
CA TYR A 432 -19.90 21.88 -19.36
C TYR A 432 -20.93 22.02 -18.23
N THR A 433 -22.21 21.89 -18.58
CA THR A 433 -23.34 21.86 -17.65
C THR A 433 -24.29 20.74 -18.07
N PRO A 434 -25.14 20.23 -17.16
CA PRO A 434 -26.15 19.23 -17.53
C PRO A 434 -27.10 19.65 -18.66
N ASP A 435 -27.23 20.96 -18.93
CA ASP A 435 -28.10 21.51 -19.98
C ASP A 435 -27.35 21.81 -21.30
N GLY A 436 -26.01 21.67 -21.33
CA GLY A 436 -25.17 21.98 -22.49
C GLY A 436 -23.91 22.77 -22.12
N PHE A 437 -23.33 23.48 -23.07
CA PHE A 437 -22.15 24.32 -22.85
C PHE A 437 -22.54 25.78 -22.59
N SER A 438 -22.10 26.30 -21.44
CA SER A 438 -22.17 27.72 -21.14
C SER A 438 -20.92 28.42 -21.70
N ARG A 439 -21.10 29.53 -22.40
CA ARG A 439 -20.01 30.37 -22.93
C ARG A 439 -19.97 31.70 -22.20
N THR A 440 -18.83 32.03 -21.61
CA THR A 440 -18.59 33.33 -20.97
C THR A 440 -17.42 34.04 -21.67
N PRO A 441 -17.53 35.35 -21.95
CA PRO A 441 -16.39 36.12 -22.46
C PRO A 441 -15.21 36.06 -21.48
N LEU A 442 -13.98 36.12 -22.00
CA LEU A 442 -12.81 36.18 -21.12
C LEU A 442 -12.89 37.36 -20.14
N PRO A 443 -12.59 37.14 -18.85
CA PRO A 443 -12.31 38.22 -17.92
C PRO A 443 -11.19 39.12 -18.45
N ARG A 444 -11.22 40.40 -18.08
CA ARG A 444 -10.25 41.40 -18.54
C ARG A 444 -8.80 41.02 -18.23
N GLU A 445 -8.60 40.28 -17.14
CA GLU A 445 -7.32 39.81 -16.65
C GLU A 445 -6.69 38.74 -17.57
N LEU A 446 -7.51 38.05 -18.37
CA LEU A 446 -7.07 36.98 -19.25
C LEU A 446 -6.97 37.37 -20.73
N THR A 447 -7.33 38.62 -21.11
CA THR A 447 -7.37 39.01 -22.52
C THR A 447 -6.02 38.93 -23.21
N GLU A 448 -4.93 39.19 -22.47
CA GLU A 448 -3.55 39.10 -22.95
C GLU A 448 -2.97 37.68 -22.86
N VAL A 449 -3.65 36.75 -22.19
CA VAL A 449 -3.21 35.35 -22.04
C VAL A 449 -3.65 34.56 -23.26
N ARG A 450 -2.91 34.72 -24.35
CA ARG A 450 -3.15 34.00 -25.61
C ARG A 450 -2.87 32.51 -25.41
N THR A 451 -3.78 31.64 -25.82
CA THR A 451 -3.56 30.18 -25.81
C THR A 451 -2.90 29.70 -27.11
N SER A 452 -3.18 30.39 -28.22
CA SER A 452 -2.51 30.21 -29.52
C SER A 452 -2.41 31.55 -30.24
N VAL A 453 -1.38 31.72 -31.06
CA VAL A 453 -1.20 32.85 -32.00
C VAL A 453 -0.86 32.30 -33.37
N ASP A 454 -1.72 32.52 -34.36
CA ASP A 454 -1.55 32.01 -35.73
C ASP A 454 -1.27 30.48 -35.81
N GLY A 455 -1.75 29.71 -34.82
CA GLY A 455 -1.51 28.27 -34.74
C GLY A 455 -0.32 27.84 -33.89
N VAL A 456 0.45 28.81 -33.36
CA VAL A 456 1.60 28.56 -32.49
C VAL A 456 1.13 28.48 -31.04
N ASP A 457 1.36 27.33 -30.37
CA ASP A 457 1.09 27.17 -28.94
C ASP A 457 1.85 28.23 -28.14
N GLN A 458 1.16 28.91 -27.23
CA GLN A 458 1.73 29.95 -26.38
C GLN A 458 2.11 29.42 -24.98
N GLY A 459 2.05 28.10 -24.76
CA GLY A 459 2.48 27.47 -23.50
C GLY A 459 1.47 27.64 -22.37
N VAL A 460 0.18 27.77 -22.70
CA VAL A 460 -0.89 27.83 -21.70
C VAL A 460 -1.35 26.43 -21.33
N ARG A 461 -1.42 26.12 -20.03
CA ARG A 461 -1.96 24.86 -19.48
C ARG A 461 -2.88 25.15 -18.30
N LEU A 462 -3.85 24.28 -18.07
CA LEU A 462 -4.72 24.32 -16.88
C LEU A 462 -4.37 23.13 -16.01
N ARG A 463 -3.85 23.37 -14.80
CA ARG A 463 -3.53 22.32 -13.84
C ARG A 463 -3.86 22.78 -12.43
N ASP A 464 -4.48 21.90 -11.65
CA ASP A 464 -4.66 22.06 -10.20
C ASP A 464 -3.32 21.76 -9.54
N LEU A 465 -2.61 22.80 -9.12
CA LEU A 465 -1.27 22.70 -8.56
C LEU A 465 -1.28 22.53 -7.05
N ASP A 466 -2.33 22.99 -6.36
CA ASP A 466 -2.43 22.99 -4.90
C ASP A 466 -3.43 21.95 -4.34
N GLY A 467 -4.09 21.20 -5.23
CA GLY A 467 -5.01 20.12 -4.89
C GLY A 467 -6.37 20.62 -4.41
N ASP A 468 -6.74 21.88 -4.66
CA ASP A 468 -8.01 22.45 -4.22
C ASP A 468 -9.22 22.06 -5.11
N GLY A 469 -8.96 21.32 -6.20
CA GLY A 469 -9.93 20.88 -7.20
C GLY A 469 -10.27 21.94 -8.25
N GLN A 470 -9.55 23.06 -8.30
CA GLN A 470 -9.66 24.09 -9.32
C GLN A 470 -8.29 24.32 -9.98
N SER A 471 -8.25 24.28 -11.32
CA SER A 471 -7.00 24.49 -12.04
C SER A 471 -6.54 25.95 -12.03
N GLU A 472 -5.26 26.16 -11.70
CA GLU A 472 -4.51 27.36 -12.05
C GLU A 472 -4.32 27.48 -13.58
N ILE A 473 -4.14 28.71 -14.05
CA ILE A 473 -3.70 28.98 -15.43
C ILE A 473 -2.19 29.18 -15.43
N ILE A 474 -1.49 28.24 -16.05
CA ILE A 474 -0.04 28.32 -16.26
C ILE A 474 0.20 28.95 -17.62
N VAL A 475 1.04 29.97 -17.69
CA VAL A 475 1.50 30.59 -18.94
C VAL A 475 3.02 30.51 -18.96
N ALA A 476 3.57 29.60 -19.75
CA ALA A 476 4.99 29.29 -19.74
C ALA A 476 5.54 29.10 -21.16
N ASN A 477 5.96 30.20 -21.78
CA ASN A 477 6.75 30.26 -22.99
C ASN A 477 8.05 31.05 -22.73
N GLU A 478 8.87 31.30 -23.76
CA GLU A 478 10.14 32.01 -23.58
C GLU A 478 9.99 33.47 -23.13
N ALA A 479 8.86 34.11 -23.46
CA ALA A 479 8.60 35.51 -23.11
C ALA A 479 7.91 35.67 -21.75
N VAL A 480 7.02 34.75 -21.38
CA VAL A 480 6.15 34.83 -20.20
C VAL A 480 6.18 33.50 -19.45
N LYS A 481 6.48 33.55 -18.14
CA LYS A 481 6.55 32.39 -17.24
C LYS A 481 5.86 32.69 -15.91
N GLN A 482 4.56 32.46 -15.83
CA GLN A 482 3.74 32.82 -14.66
C GLN A 482 2.62 31.81 -14.40
N ILE A 483 2.17 31.79 -13.16
CA ILE A 483 0.99 31.07 -12.67
C ILE A 483 -0.06 32.12 -12.29
N LEU A 484 -1.28 31.95 -12.77
CA LEU A 484 -2.43 32.75 -12.41
C LEU A 484 -3.39 31.92 -11.56
N LYS A 485 -3.78 32.45 -10.41
CA LYS A 485 -4.69 31.80 -9.47
C LYS A 485 -6.02 32.54 -9.36
N TRP A 486 -7.10 31.80 -9.14
CA TRP A 486 -8.42 32.37 -8.92
C TRP A 486 -8.62 32.77 -7.46
N SER A 487 -8.91 34.05 -7.20
CA SER A 487 -9.26 34.56 -5.86
C SER A 487 -10.44 35.53 -5.93
N GLY A 488 -11.48 35.13 -6.66
CA GLY A 488 -12.60 35.99 -7.09
C GLY A 488 -12.32 36.80 -8.36
N SER A 489 -11.05 36.91 -8.75
CA SER A 489 -10.57 37.29 -10.09
C SER A 489 -9.25 36.57 -10.36
N TRP A 490 -8.86 36.42 -11.64
CA TRP A 490 -7.55 35.85 -12.00
C TRP A 490 -6.44 36.84 -11.68
N LYS A 491 -5.41 36.40 -10.96
CA LYS A 491 -4.27 37.24 -10.59
C LYS A 491 -2.95 36.48 -10.73
N PRO A 492 -1.86 37.17 -11.10
CA PRO A 492 -0.51 36.64 -10.93
C PRO A 492 -0.29 36.18 -9.50
N HIS A 493 0.13 34.92 -9.36
CA HIS A 493 0.34 34.26 -8.09
C HIS A 493 1.82 33.94 -7.87
N ALA A 494 2.41 33.18 -8.81
CA ALA A 494 3.80 32.75 -8.76
C ALA A 494 4.46 32.76 -10.15
N ALA A 495 5.79 32.67 -10.19
CA ALA A 495 6.54 32.56 -11.44
C ALA A 495 6.73 31.08 -11.82
N MET A 496 6.72 30.79 -13.12
CA MET A 496 7.16 29.48 -13.63
C MET A 496 8.67 29.48 -13.84
N PRO A 497 9.39 28.42 -13.44
CA PRO A 497 10.84 28.37 -13.62
C PRO A 497 11.24 28.10 -15.08
N PHE A 498 10.42 27.37 -15.82
CA PHE A 498 10.75 26.86 -17.16
C PHE A 498 9.66 27.21 -18.18
N ALA A 499 10.02 27.26 -19.46
CA ALA A 499 9.05 27.33 -20.55
C ALA A 499 8.56 25.92 -20.90
N ILE A 500 7.25 25.77 -21.12
CA ILE A 500 6.62 24.53 -21.60
C ILE A 500 6.87 24.36 -23.10
N VAL A 501 6.83 25.47 -23.84
CA VAL A 501 7.06 25.50 -25.29
C VAL A 501 8.21 26.44 -25.69
N ASP A 502 8.89 26.11 -26.78
CA ASP A 502 9.93 26.96 -27.39
C ASP A 502 9.34 28.15 -28.15
N GLU A 503 10.18 29.01 -28.75
CA GLU A 503 9.74 30.19 -29.52
C GLU A 503 8.86 29.84 -30.73
N SER A 504 8.88 28.59 -31.20
CA SER A 504 8.06 28.07 -32.29
C SER A 504 6.81 27.32 -31.80
N GLY A 505 6.53 27.34 -30.49
CA GLY A 505 5.39 26.66 -29.88
C GLY A 505 5.54 25.13 -29.81
N ARG A 506 6.76 24.60 -29.93
CA ARG A 506 7.05 23.15 -29.84
C ARG A 506 7.42 22.75 -28.41
N ASP A 507 7.28 21.47 -28.08
CA ASP A 507 7.67 20.93 -26.77
C ASP A 507 9.10 21.32 -26.39
N ASN A 508 9.25 22.00 -25.25
CA ASN A 508 10.53 22.45 -24.72
C ASN A 508 11.14 21.47 -23.70
N GLY A 509 10.53 20.29 -23.52
CA GLY A 509 11.05 19.22 -22.65
C GLY A 509 10.80 19.43 -21.18
N MET A 510 9.77 20.21 -20.84
CA MET A 510 9.30 20.39 -19.49
C MET A 510 8.17 19.39 -19.17
N ARG A 511 8.20 18.77 -17.99
CA ARG A 511 7.17 17.81 -17.52
C ARG A 511 6.82 18.08 -16.06
N PHE A 512 5.59 17.71 -15.72
CA PHE A 512 5.05 17.70 -14.37
C PHE A 512 5.17 16.27 -13.83
N VAL A 513 5.85 16.09 -12.70
CA VAL A 513 6.16 14.78 -12.10
C VAL A 513 6.35 14.95 -10.60
N ASP A 514 5.63 14.24 -9.77
CA ASP A 514 5.88 14.18 -8.31
C ASP A 514 7.17 13.37 -8.03
N PHE A 515 8.29 14.04 -7.72
CA PHE A 515 9.57 13.38 -7.47
C PHE A 515 9.79 13.03 -6.00
N ASP A 516 9.26 13.82 -5.06
CA ASP A 516 9.47 13.63 -3.63
C ASP A 516 8.30 12.94 -2.89
N GLY A 517 7.25 12.57 -3.65
CA GLY A 517 6.13 11.75 -3.20
C GLY A 517 5.13 12.52 -2.35
N ASP A 518 5.03 13.84 -2.55
CA ASP A 518 4.21 14.72 -1.73
C ASP A 518 2.77 14.94 -2.23
N ASP A 519 2.35 14.17 -3.23
CA ASP A 519 1.09 14.29 -3.97
C ASP A 519 0.95 15.60 -4.78
N HIS A 520 2.03 16.40 -4.95
CA HIS A 520 2.06 17.58 -5.82
C HIS A 520 3.01 17.36 -7.00
N ASP A 521 2.59 17.82 -8.19
CA ASP A 521 3.43 17.76 -9.38
C ASP A 521 4.65 18.70 -9.22
N ASP A 522 5.88 18.16 -9.24
CA ASP A 522 7.10 18.96 -9.41
C ASP A 522 7.41 19.19 -10.89
N LEU A 523 8.46 19.96 -11.17
CA LEU A 523 8.88 20.26 -12.54
C LEU A 523 10.26 19.71 -12.85
N ILE A 524 10.36 19.03 -13.99
CA ILE A 524 11.63 18.74 -14.65
C ILE A 524 11.65 19.43 -16.02
N VAL A 525 12.79 20.02 -16.38
CA VAL A 525 13.11 20.38 -17.77
C VAL A 525 14.40 19.69 -18.16
N ALA A 526 14.43 19.08 -19.36
CA ALA A 526 15.66 18.55 -19.94
C ALA A 526 15.63 18.67 -21.47
N ASN A 527 16.35 19.65 -21.99
CA ASN A 527 16.50 19.95 -23.41
C ASN A 527 17.97 20.33 -23.71
N PRO A 528 18.37 20.56 -24.98
CA PRO A 528 19.76 20.91 -25.31
C PRO A 528 20.29 22.21 -24.69
N ARG A 529 19.43 23.06 -24.12
CA ARG A 529 19.77 24.37 -23.54
C ARG A 529 19.81 24.36 -22.02
N GLU A 530 18.90 23.62 -21.36
CA GLU A 530 18.77 23.59 -19.91
C GLU A 530 18.37 22.22 -19.37
N THR A 531 18.81 21.92 -18.16
CA THR A 531 18.45 20.72 -17.40
C THR A 531 18.30 21.09 -15.93
N ALA A 532 17.11 20.93 -15.37
CA ALA A 532 16.81 21.32 -13.99
C ALA A 532 15.58 20.60 -13.44
N ILE A 533 15.53 20.43 -12.12
CA ILE A 533 14.34 20.01 -11.36
C ILE A 533 14.00 21.11 -10.36
N ARG A 534 12.70 21.39 -10.20
CA ARG A 534 12.13 22.35 -9.26
C ARG A 534 10.97 21.68 -8.54
N LEU A 535 11.12 21.52 -7.23
CA LEU A 535 10.07 20.95 -6.41
C LEU A 535 9.03 22.02 -6.07
N TYR A 536 7.78 21.59 -6.02
CA TYR A 536 6.68 22.41 -5.52
C TYR A 536 6.85 22.62 -4.01
N ASP A 537 6.48 23.79 -3.51
CA ASP A 537 6.47 24.09 -2.08
C ASP A 537 5.04 24.51 -1.70
N PRO A 538 4.24 23.59 -1.13
CA PRO A 538 2.86 23.86 -0.74
C PRO A 538 2.72 25.03 0.26
N ALA A 539 3.77 25.34 1.04
CA ALA A 539 3.73 26.46 1.97
C ALA A 539 3.81 27.83 1.27
N THR A 540 4.43 27.89 0.10
CA THR A 540 4.51 29.09 -0.73
C THR A 540 3.61 29.05 -1.96
N ASP A 541 3.02 27.88 -2.24
CA ASP A 541 2.21 27.60 -3.42
C ASP A 541 2.97 27.96 -4.71
N ALA A 542 4.22 27.50 -4.80
CA ALA A 542 5.15 27.86 -5.88
C ALA A 542 6.33 26.87 -6.01
N PHE A 543 6.95 26.85 -7.20
CA PHE A 543 8.13 26.02 -7.51
C PHE A 543 9.45 26.65 -7.05
N THR A 544 9.65 26.74 -5.74
CA THR A 544 10.77 27.50 -5.15
C THR A 544 12.00 26.66 -4.82
N ARG A 545 11.84 25.34 -4.64
CA ARG A 545 12.92 24.45 -4.19
C ARG A 545 13.69 23.89 -5.39
N GLN A 546 14.94 24.32 -5.54
CA GLN A 546 15.85 23.78 -6.55
C GLN A 546 16.51 22.48 -6.07
N VAL A 547 16.55 21.46 -6.92
CA VAL A 547 17.44 20.31 -6.75
C VAL A 547 18.84 20.69 -7.26
N ASP A 548 19.83 20.66 -6.38
CA ASP A 548 21.24 20.93 -6.71
C ASP A 548 21.99 19.67 -7.14
N ASN A 549 23.08 19.85 -7.92
CA ASN A 549 23.98 18.79 -8.36
C ASN A 549 23.35 17.68 -9.22
N LEU A 550 22.37 18.01 -10.06
CA LEU A 550 21.85 17.09 -11.08
C LEU A 550 22.98 16.54 -11.94
N GLN A 551 23.17 15.23 -11.95
CA GLN A 551 24.14 14.57 -12.82
C GLN A 551 23.44 13.61 -13.78
N ASN A 552 23.74 13.76 -15.07
CA ASN A 552 23.37 12.81 -16.12
C ASN A 552 21.86 12.60 -16.31
N VAL A 553 21.03 13.62 -16.09
CA VAL A 553 19.61 13.58 -16.49
C VAL A 553 19.53 13.53 -18.03
N PRO A 554 18.94 12.49 -18.63
CA PRO A 554 18.81 12.42 -20.08
C PRO A 554 17.90 13.52 -20.64
N LEU A 555 18.08 13.86 -21.92
CA LEU A 555 17.20 14.83 -22.58
C LEU A 555 15.78 14.26 -22.75
N ILE A 556 14.77 15.05 -22.38
CA ILE A 556 13.34 14.76 -22.62
C ILE A 556 12.98 15.10 -24.07
N VAL A 557 13.54 16.18 -24.63
CA VAL A 557 13.34 16.57 -26.03
C VAL A 557 14.64 16.73 -26.80
N ARG A 558 14.57 16.43 -28.10
CA ARG A 558 15.62 16.68 -29.09
C ARG A 558 14.98 17.39 -30.27
N ASP A 559 15.53 18.54 -30.65
CA ASP A 559 15.05 19.36 -31.77
C ASP A 559 13.56 19.75 -31.74
N GLY A 560 12.96 19.86 -30.54
CA GLY A 560 11.55 20.23 -30.33
C GLY A 560 10.57 19.05 -30.45
N THR A 561 11.07 17.82 -30.36
CA THR A 561 10.27 16.58 -30.37
C THR A 561 10.68 15.68 -29.21
N ASN A 562 9.76 14.83 -28.76
CA ASN A 562 9.99 13.91 -27.64
C ASN A 562 11.17 12.97 -27.94
N ASN A 563 12.21 12.97 -27.09
CA ASN A 563 13.43 12.17 -27.23
C ASN A 563 13.30 10.75 -26.63
N GLY A 564 12.07 10.32 -26.38
CA GLY A 564 11.72 8.98 -25.92
C GLY A 564 11.67 8.88 -24.41
N ALA A 565 11.42 9.99 -23.72
CA ALA A 565 11.33 10.05 -22.27
C ALA A 565 9.88 9.99 -21.78
N TRP A 566 9.63 9.23 -20.71
CA TRP A 566 8.39 9.19 -19.95
C TRP A 566 8.64 8.84 -18.49
N PHE A 567 7.60 8.93 -17.66
CA PHE A 567 7.69 8.78 -16.21
C PHE A 567 6.69 7.72 -15.76
N ALA A 568 7.19 6.68 -15.10
CA ALA A 568 6.36 5.58 -14.63
C ALA A 568 7.09 4.82 -13.51
N ALA A 569 6.33 4.29 -12.55
CA ALA A 569 6.85 3.47 -11.45
C ALA A 569 8.06 4.11 -10.75
N GLU A 570 7.95 5.38 -10.35
CA GLU A 570 8.99 6.16 -9.64
C GLU A 570 10.32 6.28 -10.39
N ASN A 571 10.28 6.19 -11.73
CA ASN A 571 11.45 6.30 -12.59
C ASN A 571 11.17 7.20 -13.79
N MET A 572 12.20 7.95 -14.20
CA MET A 572 12.32 8.48 -15.55
C MET A 572 12.88 7.37 -16.44
N TRP A 573 12.16 7.06 -17.52
CA TRP A 573 12.54 6.08 -18.53
C TRP A 573 12.89 6.79 -19.81
N VAL A 574 13.94 6.31 -20.47
CA VAL A 574 14.33 6.81 -21.79
C VAL A 574 14.65 5.67 -22.71
N GLN A 575 14.04 5.70 -23.90
CA GLN A 575 14.42 4.84 -25.01
C GLN A 575 14.49 5.62 -26.31
N ASN A 576 15.65 5.56 -26.92
CA ASN A 576 15.94 6.10 -28.24
C ASN A 576 17.09 5.30 -28.88
N GLU A 577 17.56 5.75 -30.04
CA GLU A 577 18.62 5.10 -30.80
C GLU A 577 19.97 4.95 -30.06
N ASP A 578 20.16 5.71 -28.98
CA ASP A 578 21.38 5.71 -28.17
C ASP A 578 21.32 4.71 -27.00
N THR A 579 20.13 4.26 -26.59
CA THR A 579 19.95 3.41 -25.38
C THR A 579 20.12 1.92 -25.65
N ASN A 580 20.19 1.48 -26.91
CA ASN A 580 20.28 0.06 -27.28
C ASN A 580 21.48 -0.71 -26.69
N ARG A 581 22.51 -0.02 -26.18
CA ARG A 581 23.68 -0.65 -25.52
C ARG A 581 23.53 -0.78 -24.00
N LEU A 582 22.49 -0.19 -23.42
CA LEU A 582 22.17 -0.31 -22.00
C LEU A 582 21.43 -1.62 -21.73
N PRO A 583 21.44 -2.11 -20.47
CA PRO A 583 20.57 -3.21 -20.05
C PRO A 583 19.12 -2.95 -20.49
N ASP A 584 18.50 -3.96 -21.12
CA ASP A 584 17.11 -3.94 -21.58
C ASP A 584 16.75 -2.80 -22.56
N GLY A 585 17.76 -2.15 -23.15
CA GLY A 585 17.61 -1.11 -24.17
C GLY A 585 17.05 0.21 -23.66
N VAL A 586 17.09 0.47 -22.36
CA VAL A 586 16.54 1.67 -21.71
C VAL A 586 17.56 2.33 -20.78
N ASP A 587 17.51 3.65 -20.67
CA ASP A 587 18.06 4.37 -19.50
C ASP A 587 16.93 4.51 -18.47
N ARG A 588 17.23 4.24 -17.20
CA ARG A 588 16.30 4.31 -16.09
C ARG A 588 16.94 5.07 -14.95
N ARG A 589 16.28 6.14 -14.51
CA ARG A 589 16.71 6.95 -13.35
C ARG A 589 15.58 6.96 -12.34
N SER A 590 15.84 6.46 -11.13
CA SER A 590 14.82 6.56 -10.08
C SER A 590 14.64 8.01 -9.66
N PHE A 591 13.45 8.37 -9.16
CA PHE A 591 13.21 9.71 -8.65
C PHE A 591 14.19 10.06 -7.52
N THR A 592 14.50 9.10 -6.66
CA THR A 592 15.52 9.24 -5.61
C THR A 592 16.92 9.54 -6.18
N GLU A 593 17.32 8.88 -7.28
CA GLU A 593 18.59 9.20 -7.95
C GLU A 593 18.60 10.60 -8.56
N LEU A 594 17.44 11.06 -9.07
CA LEU A 594 17.29 12.37 -9.69
C LEU A 594 17.31 13.51 -8.67
N ILE A 595 16.64 13.35 -7.52
CA ILE A 595 16.57 14.40 -6.49
C ILE A 595 17.68 14.31 -5.42
N GLY A 596 18.42 13.20 -5.35
CA GLY A 596 19.55 13.05 -4.44
C GLY A 596 19.17 13.22 -2.96
N ASP A 597 19.92 14.01 -2.20
CA ASP A 597 19.78 14.16 -0.74
C ASP A 597 18.63 15.09 -0.28
N VAL A 598 17.69 15.42 -1.17
CA VAL A 598 16.54 16.27 -0.81
C VAL A 598 15.57 15.48 0.06
N ASP A 599 15.28 15.97 1.27
CA ASP A 599 14.30 15.35 2.16
C ASP A 599 12.86 15.62 1.67
N PRO A 600 11.97 14.60 1.69
CA PRO A 600 10.57 14.75 1.33
C PRO A 600 9.81 15.56 2.40
N PRO A 601 8.81 16.36 2.03
CA PRO A 601 7.96 17.07 2.97
C PRO A 601 7.02 16.11 3.72
N PRO A 602 6.38 16.56 4.82
CA PRO A 602 5.37 15.77 5.51
C PRO A 602 4.07 15.69 4.69
N LEU A 603 3.51 14.48 4.57
CA LEU A 603 2.21 14.23 3.96
C LEU A 603 1.05 14.59 4.90
N SER A 604 -0.14 14.83 4.31
CA SER A 604 -1.40 14.87 5.06
C SER A 604 -1.75 13.49 5.65
N PRO A 605 -2.62 13.39 6.67
CA PRO A 605 -3.04 12.10 7.22
C PRO A 605 -3.64 11.16 6.17
N ASP A 606 -4.48 11.67 5.26
CA ASP A 606 -5.09 10.86 4.20
C ASP A 606 -4.06 10.41 3.15
N ALA A 607 -3.13 11.30 2.76
CA ALA A 607 -2.05 10.95 1.82
C ALA A 607 -1.14 9.87 2.41
N SER A 608 -0.74 10.00 3.67
CA SER A 608 0.07 8.99 4.35
C SER A 608 -0.65 7.66 4.51
N LEU A 609 -1.97 7.66 4.77
CA LEU A 609 -2.78 6.44 4.78
C LEU A 609 -2.78 5.76 3.40
N ARG A 610 -2.94 6.53 2.31
CA ARG A 610 -2.86 6.00 0.93
C ARG A 610 -1.48 5.45 0.57
N SER A 611 -0.42 5.97 1.19
CA SER A 611 0.95 5.51 1.01
C SER A 611 1.25 4.17 1.71
N MET A 612 0.31 3.61 2.48
CA MET A 612 0.50 2.33 3.16
C MET A 612 0.07 1.13 2.31
N GLU A 613 0.93 0.13 2.27
CA GLU A 613 0.63 -1.20 1.78
C GLU A 613 0.52 -2.16 2.95
N ILE A 614 -0.60 -2.89 3.01
CA ILE A 614 -0.86 -3.93 4.00
C ILE A 614 -1.02 -5.26 3.28
N ARG A 615 -0.61 -6.32 3.96
CA ARG A 615 -0.84 -7.70 3.55
C ARG A 615 -2.31 -7.96 3.15
N ASP A 616 -2.48 -8.62 2.01
CA ASP A 616 -3.75 -9.06 1.44
C ASP A 616 -4.76 -9.59 2.47
N GLY A 617 -6.02 -9.17 2.30
CA GLY A 617 -7.14 -9.55 3.17
C GLY A 617 -7.33 -8.65 4.39
N LEU A 618 -6.46 -7.66 4.56
CA LEU A 618 -6.54 -6.64 5.61
C LEU A 618 -6.67 -5.24 5.01
N THR A 619 -7.07 -4.29 5.83
CA THR A 619 -7.09 -2.86 5.51
C THR A 619 -6.63 -2.04 6.71
N VAL A 620 -6.12 -0.84 6.46
CA VAL A 620 -5.66 0.12 7.46
C VAL A 620 -6.67 1.26 7.52
N GLU A 621 -7.05 1.65 8.73
CA GLU A 621 -7.92 2.79 8.99
C GLU A 621 -7.15 3.82 9.83
N LEU A 622 -7.28 5.09 9.48
CA LEU A 622 -6.84 6.19 10.33
C LEU A 622 -7.89 6.44 11.41
N VAL A 623 -7.51 6.26 12.68
CA VAL A 623 -8.44 6.37 13.83
C VAL A 623 -8.27 7.65 14.63
N ALA A 624 -7.10 8.28 14.57
CA ALA A 624 -6.83 9.62 15.09
C ALA A 624 -5.59 10.22 14.41
N ALA A 625 -5.58 11.52 14.18
CA ALA A 625 -4.43 12.27 13.67
C ALA A 625 -4.31 13.64 14.35
N GLU A 626 -3.26 14.38 14.04
CA GLU A 626 -3.16 15.79 14.42
C GLU A 626 -4.43 16.59 14.02
N PRO A 627 -4.95 17.49 14.88
CA PRO A 627 -4.44 17.93 16.18
C PRO A 627 -4.96 17.11 17.38
N LEU A 628 -5.73 16.02 17.18
CA LEU A 628 -6.26 15.21 18.29
C LEU A 628 -5.14 14.52 19.07
N VAL A 629 -4.10 14.10 18.37
CA VAL A 629 -2.91 13.44 18.91
C VAL A 629 -1.65 13.92 18.19
N MET A 630 -0.54 14.04 18.93
CA MET A 630 0.79 14.41 18.41
C MET A 630 1.86 13.60 19.13
N ASP A 631 2.89 13.15 18.42
CA ASP A 631 3.97 12.32 18.98
C ASP A 631 3.51 11.11 19.83
N PRO A 632 2.50 10.32 19.42
CA PRO A 632 2.04 9.19 20.22
C PRO A 632 3.09 8.09 20.25
N ILE A 633 3.40 7.59 21.45
CA ILE A 633 4.35 6.48 21.61
C ILE A 633 3.84 5.32 22.47
N ALA A 634 2.75 5.50 23.21
CA ALA A 634 2.12 4.43 23.99
C ALA A 634 0.63 4.71 24.17
N ILE A 635 -0.16 3.64 24.20
CA ILE A 635 -1.62 3.68 24.38
C ILE A 635 -2.13 2.58 25.31
N ASP A 636 -3.24 2.83 26.01
CA ASP A 636 -4.04 1.83 26.71
C ASP A 636 -5.53 2.22 26.79
N TRP A 637 -6.41 1.25 27.01
CA TRP A 637 -7.85 1.51 27.15
C TRP A 637 -8.29 1.48 28.61
N GLY A 638 -9.03 2.51 29.01
CA GLY A 638 -9.70 2.56 30.30
C GLY A 638 -10.92 1.63 30.38
N PRO A 639 -11.37 1.26 31.60
CA PRO A 639 -12.61 0.53 31.77
C PRO A 639 -13.84 1.34 31.34
N ASP A 640 -13.71 2.66 31.18
CA ASP A 640 -14.73 3.55 30.62
C ASP A 640 -14.75 3.58 29.08
N GLY A 641 -13.81 2.87 28.42
CA GLY A 641 -13.70 2.81 26.96
C GLY A 641 -12.79 3.89 26.35
N LYS A 642 -12.30 4.84 27.15
CA LYS A 642 -11.40 5.89 26.66
C LYS A 642 -10.05 5.33 26.24
N LEU A 643 -9.50 5.90 25.16
CA LEU A 643 -8.15 5.59 24.69
C LEU A 643 -7.16 6.59 25.31
N TRP A 644 -6.35 6.12 26.24
CA TRP A 644 -5.29 6.90 26.86
C TRP A 644 -4.04 6.90 26.00
N VAL A 645 -3.42 8.06 25.81
CA VAL A 645 -2.28 8.25 24.91
C VAL A 645 -1.17 9.02 25.63
N VAL A 646 0.07 8.53 25.51
CA VAL A 646 1.28 9.27 25.87
C VAL A 646 1.86 9.93 24.64
N GLU A 647 2.05 11.24 24.73
CA GLU A 647 2.72 12.07 23.72
C GLU A 647 4.13 12.41 24.20
N MET A 648 5.17 11.96 23.48
CA MET A 648 6.58 12.27 23.80
C MET A 648 7.05 13.54 23.09
N ALA A 649 6.29 14.62 23.26
CA ALA A 649 6.51 15.88 22.56
C ALA A 649 7.85 16.56 22.90
N ASP A 650 8.57 16.11 23.94
CA ASP A 650 9.91 16.60 24.30
C ASP A 650 11.07 15.88 23.62
N TYR A 651 10.84 14.81 22.87
CA TYR A 651 11.93 14.12 22.19
C TYR A 651 12.57 14.96 21.05
N PRO A 652 13.90 14.90 20.81
CA PRO A 652 14.96 14.34 21.67
C PRO A 652 15.65 15.39 22.58
N LEU A 653 15.27 16.67 22.57
CA LEU A 653 16.05 17.72 23.28
C LEU A 653 15.18 18.68 24.13
N GLY A 654 13.98 18.24 24.52
CA GLY A 654 12.84 19.11 24.76
C GLY A 654 12.23 19.26 26.15
N MET A 655 12.97 19.15 27.27
CA MET A 655 12.54 19.78 28.55
C MET A 655 13.54 20.80 29.13
N ASN A 656 14.72 20.95 28.53
CA ASN A 656 15.13 22.14 27.76
C ASN A 656 16.63 22.09 27.45
N ASP A 657 17.03 21.15 26.61
CA ASP A 657 18.40 21.14 26.11
C ASP A 657 18.53 21.60 24.64
N LYS A 658 17.92 22.68 24.08
CA LYS A 658 16.88 23.68 24.41
C LYS A 658 15.92 23.78 23.23
N GLY A 659 15.09 22.75 23.07
CA GLY A 659 13.88 22.85 22.26
C GLY A 659 12.66 22.41 23.06
N LYS A 660 12.33 23.12 24.17
CA LYS A 660 11.38 22.76 25.25
C LYS A 660 9.88 22.77 24.87
N PRO A 661 9.29 21.71 24.33
CA PRO A 661 7.91 21.30 24.70
C PRO A 661 7.90 20.01 25.50
N GLY A 662 7.23 19.95 26.66
CA GLY A 662 7.17 18.75 27.52
C GLY A 662 6.23 17.67 26.99
N GLY A 663 6.41 16.44 27.48
CA GLY A 663 5.50 15.33 27.21
C GLY A 663 4.16 15.45 27.94
N ARG A 664 3.17 14.69 27.45
CA ARG A 664 1.76 14.84 27.84
C ARG A 664 1.06 13.49 27.91
N VAL A 665 -0.06 13.49 28.61
CA VAL A 665 -1.05 12.41 28.59
C VAL A 665 -2.38 13.00 28.15
N ARG A 666 -3.01 12.33 27.18
CA ARG A 666 -4.36 12.63 26.71
C ARG A 666 -5.25 11.42 26.86
N TYR A 667 -6.55 11.65 26.85
CA TYR A 667 -7.49 10.61 26.47
C TYR A 667 -8.31 11.06 25.26
N LEU A 668 -8.62 10.10 24.40
CA LEU A 668 -9.46 10.27 23.24
C LEU A 668 -10.81 9.61 23.47
N GLU A 669 -11.87 10.22 22.93
CA GLU A 669 -13.23 9.69 22.90
C GLU A 669 -13.75 9.62 21.46
N ASP A 670 -14.43 8.52 21.15
CA ASP A 670 -15.28 8.33 19.97
C ASP A 670 -16.72 8.65 20.41
N THR A 671 -17.25 9.79 20.00
CA THR A 671 -18.53 10.30 20.54
C THR A 671 -19.75 9.87 19.75
N ASP A 672 -19.57 9.36 18.53
CA ASP A 672 -20.64 8.85 17.67
C ASP A 672 -20.63 7.33 17.47
N GLY A 673 -19.57 6.65 17.91
CA GLY A 673 -19.44 5.20 17.94
C GLY A 673 -19.07 4.60 16.58
N ASP A 674 -18.51 5.40 15.66
CA ASP A 674 -18.11 4.93 14.33
C ASP A 674 -16.72 4.24 14.31
N GLY A 675 -15.99 4.28 15.43
CA GLY A 675 -14.66 3.69 15.60
C GLY A 675 -13.51 4.65 15.30
N THR A 676 -13.80 5.90 14.92
CA THR A 676 -12.87 7.01 14.73
C THR A 676 -12.98 7.97 15.90
N TYR A 677 -11.86 8.37 16.47
CA TYR A 677 -11.87 9.28 17.60
C TYR A 677 -12.05 10.72 17.12
N ASP A 678 -13.02 11.44 17.69
CA ASP A 678 -13.39 12.79 17.28
C ASP A 678 -13.09 13.86 18.37
N LYS A 679 -12.80 13.42 19.59
CA LYS A 679 -12.57 14.29 20.75
C LYS A 679 -11.29 13.92 21.48
N SER A 680 -10.52 14.94 21.84
CA SER A 680 -9.25 14.84 22.58
C SER A 680 -9.28 15.73 23.81
N THR A 681 -8.92 15.18 24.97
CA THR A 681 -8.78 15.94 26.21
C THR A 681 -7.34 15.84 26.72
N LEU A 682 -6.71 17.00 26.98
CA LEU A 682 -5.40 17.08 27.61
C LEU A 682 -5.54 16.86 29.12
N PHE A 683 -5.13 15.68 29.57
CA PHE A 683 -5.28 15.25 30.96
C PHE A 683 -4.12 15.68 31.85
N LEU A 684 -2.88 15.55 31.36
CA LEU A 684 -1.67 15.95 32.08
C LEU A 684 -0.61 16.44 31.09
N ASP A 685 0.13 17.49 31.44
CA ASP A 685 1.23 18.04 30.64
C ASP A 685 2.47 18.34 31.50
N GLU A 686 3.49 18.94 30.87
CA GLU A 686 4.79 19.26 31.48
C GLU A 686 5.51 18.05 32.10
N ILE A 687 5.36 16.87 31.48
CA ILE A 687 5.99 15.62 31.92
C ILE A 687 7.32 15.45 31.18
N ALA A 688 8.39 15.09 31.88
CA ALA A 688 9.69 14.86 31.26
C ALA A 688 9.77 13.45 30.67
N PHE A 689 9.85 13.36 29.34
CA PHE A 689 10.03 12.16 28.54
C PHE A 689 9.15 11.00 29.00
N PRO A 690 7.81 11.18 29.05
CA PRO A 690 6.90 10.09 29.36
C PRO A 690 6.98 9.02 28.27
N THR A 691 6.94 7.76 28.67
CA THR A 691 7.23 6.62 27.77
C THR A 691 6.20 5.49 27.83
N GLY A 692 5.21 5.58 28.71
CA GLY A 692 4.25 4.51 28.91
C GLY A 692 3.06 4.97 29.75
N VAL A 693 1.90 4.40 29.43
CA VAL A 693 0.63 4.60 30.15
C VAL A 693 -0.08 3.27 30.29
N ILE A 694 -0.78 3.09 31.41
CA ILE A 694 -1.73 2.02 31.61
C ILE A 694 -2.90 2.54 32.44
N ALA A 695 -4.12 2.21 32.04
CA ALA A 695 -5.32 2.55 32.81
C ALA A 695 -5.30 1.82 34.15
N TRP A 696 -5.59 2.54 35.23
CA TRP A 696 -5.50 1.99 36.59
C TRP A 696 -6.52 2.68 37.49
N GLN A 697 -7.42 1.92 38.12
CA GLN A 697 -8.48 2.47 38.98
C GLN A 697 -9.27 3.60 38.27
N ASP A 698 -9.38 4.78 38.92
CA ASP A 698 -10.04 5.99 38.44
C ASP A 698 -9.12 6.92 37.61
N GLY A 699 -7.95 6.43 37.19
CA GLY A 699 -6.99 7.22 36.42
C GLY A 699 -5.99 6.37 35.63
N VAL A 700 -4.73 6.79 35.63
CA VAL A 700 -3.64 6.15 34.88
C VAL A 700 -2.34 6.08 35.67
N ILE A 701 -1.55 5.04 35.42
CA ILE A 701 -0.14 4.99 35.81
C ILE A 701 0.73 5.37 34.61
N VAL A 702 1.69 6.26 34.83
CA VAL A 702 2.59 6.80 33.81
C VAL A 702 4.04 6.51 34.17
N SER A 703 4.83 6.04 33.20
CA SER A 703 6.29 5.94 33.32
C SER A 703 6.95 7.18 32.72
N ALA A 704 7.73 7.89 33.55
CA ALA A 704 8.50 9.06 33.15
C ALA A 704 9.71 9.20 34.07
N ALA A 705 10.89 8.77 33.60
CA ALA A 705 12.09 8.72 34.44
C ALA A 705 12.38 10.12 35.04
N PRO A 706 12.62 10.24 36.37
CA PRO A 706 13.10 9.17 37.24
C PRO A 706 12.01 8.44 38.05
N THR A 707 10.73 8.55 37.67
CA THR A 707 9.59 8.06 38.45
C THR A 707 8.60 7.21 37.64
N ILE A 708 7.84 6.38 38.34
CA ILE A 708 6.54 5.89 37.89
C ILE A 708 5.51 6.47 38.87
N PHE A 709 4.46 7.11 38.36
CA PHE A 709 3.47 7.80 39.17
C PHE A 709 2.05 7.49 38.71
N PHE A 710 1.10 7.62 39.63
CA PHE A 710 -0.34 7.57 39.38
C PHE A 710 -0.89 8.98 39.20
N ALA A 711 -1.84 9.16 38.28
CA ALA A 711 -2.56 10.41 38.07
C ALA A 711 -4.06 10.13 37.87
N ALA A 712 -4.91 10.98 38.45
CA ALA A 712 -6.37 10.83 38.40
C ALA A 712 -7.05 12.20 38.35
N ASP A 713 -8.26 12.20 37.80
CA ASP A 713 -9.21 13.32 37.79
C ASP A 713 -10.42 12.94 38.65
N ARG A 714 -10.58 13.53 39.85
CA ARG A 714 -11.71 13.23 40.74
C ARG A 714 -12.76 14.33 40.80
N ASP A 715 -12.50 15.50 40.21
CA ASP A 715 -13.50 16.56 40.13
C ASP A 715 -14.27 16.59 38.79
N GLY A 716 -13.80 15.81 37.81
CA GLY A 716 -14.43 15.55 36.52
C GLY A 716 -14.24 16.66 35.49
N ASP A 717 -13.23 17.53 35.66
CA ASP A 717 -12.95 18.62 34.72
C ASP A 717 -12.11 18.20 33.50
N GLY A 718 -11.67 16.93 33.48
CA GLY A 718 -10.86 16.33 32.43
C GLY A 718 -9.35 16.48 32.63
N LYS A 719 -8.89 17.06 33.74
CA LYS A 719 -7.47 17.26 34.08
C LYS A 719 -7.10 16.55 35.37
N ALA A 720 -5.88 16.03 35.42
CA ALA A 720 -5.37 15.43 36.63
C ALA A 720 -5.00 16.49 37.67
N GLU A 721 -5.74 16.57 38.75
CA GLU A 721 -5.36 17.29 39.97
C GLU A 721 -4.56 16.41 40.94
N ILE A 722 -4.62 15.09 40.76
CA ILE A 722 -3.88 14.12 41.56
C ILE A 722 -2.65 13.63 40.81
N ARG A 723 -1.49 13.67 41.47
CA ARG A 723 -0.25 13.06 41.02
C ARG A 723 0.52 12.47 42.19
N GLU A 724 0.63 11.15 42.22
CA GLU A 724 1.22 10.40 43.33
C GLU A 724 2.38 9.52 42.82
N GLU A 725 3.59 9.77 43.31
CA GLU A 725 4.72 8.91 42.98
C GLU A 725 4.57 7.53 43.63
N LEU A 726 4.68 6.48 42.83
CA LEU A 726 4.63 5.10 43.29
C LEU A 726 6.04 4.52 43.45
N TYR A 727 6.90 4.79 42.47
CA TYR A 727 8.27 4.30 42.42
C TYR A 727 9.21 5.39 41.88
N ARG A 728 10.43 5.46 42.42
CA ARG A 728 11.44 6.47 42.04
C ARG A 728 12.84 5.89 41.96
N GLY A 729 13.73 6.55 41.23
CA GLY A 729 15.14 6.14 41.11
C GLY A 729 15.50 5.42 39.81
N PHE A 730 14.65 5.55 38.78
CA PHE A 730 14.98 5.17 37.41
C PHE A 730 16.00 6.14 36.82
N THR A 731 16.98 5.63 36.08
CA THR A 731 17.99 6.46 35.41
C THR A 731 17.36 7.21 34.22
N GLN A 732 17.62 8.50 34.08
CA GLN A 732 17.09 9.32 32.98
C GLN A 732 17.84 9.16 31.65
N GLY A 733 19.11 8.73 31.67
CA GLY A 733 19.82 8.10 30.54
C GLY A 733 19.66 8.72 29.14
N ASN A 734 19.82 7.86 28.12
CA ASN A 734 19.42 8.17 26.75
C ASN A 734 17.89 7.99 26.65
N GLN A 735 17.19 8.94 26.03
CA GLN A 735 15.73 8.99 26.01
C GLN A 735 15.09 7.82 25.25
N GLN A 736 15.82 7.19 24.32
CA GLN A 736 15.38 5.99 23.62
C GLN A 736 15.38 4.74 24.54
N HIS A 737 16.07 4.83 25.69
CA HIS A 737 16.42 3.71 26.57
C HIS A 737 15.79 3.86 27.98
N LEU A 738 14.67 4.58 28.07
CA LEU A 738 13.98 4.85 29.33
C LEU A 738 13.05 3.71 29.75
N VAL A 739 12.71 3.64 31.05
CA VAL A 739 11.69 2.70 31.58
C VAL A 739 10.37 2.86 30.82
N ASN A 740 9.72 1.77 30.39
CA ASN A 740 8.52 1.82 29.53
C ASN A 740 7.72 0.50 29.52
N GLY A 741 6.67 0.43 28.69
CA GLY A 741 6.07 -0.84 28.26
C GLY A 741 5.34 -1.62 29.36
N PHE A 742 4.26 -1.04 29.89
CA PHE A 742 3.42 -1.66 30.92
C PHE A 742 2.63 -2.87 30.40
N GLU A 743 2.69 -4.00 31.12
CA GLU A 743 1.90 -5.20 30.79
C GLU A 743 1.38 -5.92 32.04
N ARG A 744 0.10 -6.32 32.04
CA ARG A 744 -0.55 -7.00 33.18
C ARG A 744 -0.16 -8.49 33.19
N GLY A 745 0.45 -8.96 34.27
CA GLY A 745 0.80 -10.36 34.49
C GLY A 745 -0.36 -11.21 35.03
N LEU A 746 -0.34 -12.51 34.73
CA LEU A 746 -1.27 -13.50 35.32
C LEU A 746 -1.07 -13.70 36.83
N ASP A 747 0.01 -13.18 37.39
CA ASP A 747 0.34 -13.18 38.81
C ASP A 747 -0.14 -11.91 39.54
N ASN A 748 -0.97 -11.08 38.87
CA ASN A 748 -1.49 -9.82 39.38
C ASN A 748 -0.40 -8.76 39.64
N TRP A 749 0.74 -8.88 38.97
CA TRP A 749 1.78 -7.84 38.93
C TRP A 749 1.74 -7.07 37.61
N LEU A 750 2.26 -5.85 37.64
CA LEU A 750 2.50 -5.05 36.45
C LEU A 750 3.97 -5.15 36.05
N TYR A 751 4.24 -5.61 34.84
CA TYR A 751 5.60 -5.75 34.29
C TYR A 751 5.98 -4.50 33.51
N VAL A 752 7.27 -4.15 33.57
CA VAL A 752 7.82 -2.90 33.02
C VAL A 752 9.21 -3.20 32.44
N ALA A 753 9.45 -2.76 31.20
CA ALA A 753 10.78 -2.79 30.58
C ALA A 753 11.67 -1.72 31.21
N ASN A 754 12.94 -2.05 31.48
CA ASN A 754 13.88 -1.06 32.03
C ASN A 754 14.41 -0.07 30.98
N GLY A 755 14.38 -0.45 29.69
CA GLY A 755 14.92 0.38 28.61
C GLY A 755 16.43 0.31 28.46
N ASP A 756 17.15 -0.49 29.27
CA ASP A 756 18.61 -0.55 29.37
C ASP A 756 19.25 0.54 30.26
N SER A 757 18.52 1.57 30.71
CA SER A 757 19.13 2.65 31.52
C SER A 757 19.49 2.26 32.98
N GLY A 758 18.98 1.15 33.49
CA GLY A 758 19.15 0.71 34.88
C GLY A 758 18.46 1.62 35.89
N GLY A 759 18.91 1.57 37.15
CA GLY A 759 18.39 2.43 38.22
C GLY A 759 18.44 1.76 39.60
N LYS A 760 18.40 2.56 40.65
CA LYS A 760 18.19 2.11 42.04
C LYS A 760 16.78 2.47 42.45
N VAL A 761 15.85 1.61 42.11
CA VAL A 761 14.41 1.88 42.23
C VAL A 761 13.97 1.67 43.67
N GLN A 762 13.35 2.68 44.25
CA GLN A 762 12.71 2.66 45.55
C GLN A 762 11.19 2.70 45.38
N SER A 763 10.49 1.84 46.10
CA SER A 763 9.05 1.96 46.32
C SER A 763 8.76 3.04 47.36
N VAL A 764 7.86 3.96 47.02
CA VAL A 764 7.47 5.06 47.91
C VAL A 764 6.68 4.51 49.11
N ALA A 765 5.78 3.55 48.89
CA ALA A 765 4.94 3.00 49.93
C ALA A 765 5.71 2.12 50.95
N THR A 766 6.68 1.32 50.48
CA THR A 766 7.40 0.36 51.34
C THR A 766 8.79 0.84 51.78
N GLY A 767 9.36 1.84 51.09
CA GLY A 767 10.75 2.29 51.28
C GLY A 767 11.81 1.32 50.74
N LYS A 768 11.43 0.13 50.25
CA LYS A 768 12.35 -0.90 49.73
C LYS A 768 13.03 -0.40 48.45
N THR A 769 14.35 -0.58 48.37
CA THR A 769 15.16 -0.23 47.19
C THR A 769 15.81 -1.46 46.57
N ILE A 770 15.80 -1.56 45.25
CA ILE A 770 16.49 -2.60 44.46
C ILE A 770 17.30 -1.97 43.32
N ASP A 771 18.43 -2.59 42.95
CA ASP A 771 19.18 -2.22 41.74
C ASP A 771 18.66 -3.09 40.59
N ILE A 772 18.26 -2.46 39.48
CA ILE A 772 17.71 -3.14 38.31
C ILE A 772 18.65 -3.08 37.10
N ARG A 773 19.94 -2.79 37.29
CA ARG A 773 20.91 -2.80 36.19
C ARG A 773 20.97 -4.19 35.55
N GLY A 774 20.76 -4.25 34.23
CA GLY A 774 20.75 -5.53 33.51
C GLY A 774 19.41 -6.28 33.57
N GLN A 775 18.40 -5.71 34.23
CA GLN A 775 17.16 -6.39 34.58
C GLN A 775 15.95 -5.52 34.23
N ASP A 776 14.83 -6.17 33.95
CA ASP A 776 13.53 -5.50 33.88
C ASP A 776 12.89 -5.51 35.27
N LEU A 777 11.66 -5.01 35.39
CA LEU A 777 10.99 -4.83 36.67
C LEU A 777 9.56 -5.36 36.62
N ARG A 778 9.08 -5.91 37.74
CA ARG A 778 7.64 -5.96 38.02
C ARG A 778 7.33 -5.18 39.30
N ILE A 779 6.17 -4.55 39.30
CA ILE A 779 5.65 -3.70 40.38
C ILE A 779 4.22 -4.10 40.73
N ARG A 780 3.83 -3.88 41.99
CA ARG A 780 2.46 -4.04 42.46
C ARG A 780 2.02 -2.71 43.09
N PRO A 781 1.37 -1.84 42.32
CA PRO A 781 1.03 -0.48 42.76
C PRO A 781 0.24 -0.42 44.07
N HIS A 782 -0.69 -1.36 44.29
CA HIS A 782 -1.58 -1.37 45.45
C HIS A 782 -0.85 -1.53 46.80
N ASP A 783 0.15 -2.42 46.89
CA ASP A 783 0.92 -2.63 48.14
C ASP A 783 2.35 -2.07 48.08
N GLY A 784 2.72 -1.48 46.93
CA GLY A 784 4.03 -0.91 46.67
C GLY A 784 5.15 -1.92 46.47
N SER A 785 4.86 -3.21 46.32
CA SER A 785 5.90 -4.22 46.12
C SER A 785 6.62 -4.04 44.78
N LEU A 786 7.89 -4.44 44.74
CA LEU A 786 8.75 -4.42 43.55
C LEU A 786 9.77 -5.56 43.58
N ASP A 787 10.05 -6.11 42.41
CA ASP A 787 10.97 -7.24 42.22
C ASP A 787 11.61 -7.24 40.81
N ALA A 788 12.93 -7.41 40.75
CA ALA A 788 13.68 -7.42 39.51
C ALA A 788 13.42 -8.70 38.68
N GLN A 789 13.30 -8.54 37.36
CA GLN A 789 12.99 -9.61 36.40
C GLN A 789 14.11 -9.77 35.36
N SER A 790 14.17 -10.94 34.74
CA SER A 790 15.16 -11.23 33.68
C SER A 790 15.06 -10.22 32.55
N GLY A 791 16.09 -9.41 32.33
CA GLY A 791 16.18 -8.40 31.27
C GLY A 791 17.17 -8.77 30.16
N ARG A 792 17.46 -7.89 29.20
CA ARG A 792 17.08 -6.45 29.13
C ARG A 792 16.16 -6.20 27.92
N THR A 793 15.00 -5.60 28.14
CA THR A 793 14.08 -5.15 27.08
C THR A 793 14.28 -3.66 26.84
N GLN A 794 14.40 -3.23 25.59
CA GLN A 794 14.54 -1.80 25.27
C GLN A 794 13.20 -1.08 25.15
N PHE A 795 12.21 -1.65 24.45
CA PHE A 795 10.89 -1.03 24.31
C PHE A 795 9.76 -2.07 24.22
N GLY A 796 8.88 -2.09 25.24
CA GLY A 796 7.73 -2.99 25.30
C GLY A 796 8.09 -4.40 25.77
N ARG A 797 7.67 -4.77 26.98
CA ARG A 797 7.78 -6.14 27.50
C ARG A 797 6.39 -6.78 27.53
N HIS A 798 6.11 -7.61 26.55
CA HIS A 798 4.79 -8.18 26.34
C HIS A 798 4.76 -9.67 26.64
N ARG A 799 3.59 -10.21 26.97
CA ARG A 799 3.38 -11.64 27.15
C ARG A 799 2.37 -12.19 26.15
N ASP A 800 2.44 -13.50 25.93
CA ASP A 800 1.33 -14.24 25.33
C ASP A 800 0.23 -14.57 26.37
N ASP A 801 -0.80 -15.28 25.91
CA ASP A 801 -1.88 -15.76 26.77
C ASP A 801 -1.47 -16.87 27.76
N HIS A 802 -0.34 -17.52 27.50
CA HIS A 802 0.16 -18.62 28.31
C HIS A 802 1.11 -18.15 29.44
N GLY A 803 1.45 -16.87 29.47
CA GLY A 803 2.35 -16.26 30.46
C GLY A 803 3.83 -16.37 30.11
N ASN A 804 4.17 -16.54 28.83
CA ASN A 804 5.54 -16.42 28.31
C ASN A 804 5.86 -14.98 27.98
N TRP A 805 7.08 -14.53 28.27
CA TRP A 805 7.47 -13.12 28.19
C TRP A 805 8.42 -12.85 27.03
N PHE A 806 8.12 -11.81 26.25
CA PHE A 806 8.86 -11.40 25.08
C PHE A 806 9.29 -9.93 25.17
N GLY A 807 10.31 -9.58 24.41
CA GLY A 807 10.77 -8.21 24.24
C GLY A 807 11.71 -8.09 23.05
N CYS A 808 12.23 -6.89 22.84
CA CYS A 808 13.16 -6.60 21.75
C CYS A 808 14.33 -5.71 22.20
N SER A 809 15.27 -5.59 21.28
CA SER A 809 16.28 -4.54 21.24
C SER A 809 16.40 -4.03 19.80
N ASN A 810 16.93 -2.84 19.58
CA ASN A 810 17.06 -2.19 18.28
C ASN A 810 17.46 -3.15 17.12
N PRO A 811 18.53 -3.97 17.22
CA PRO A 811 18.92 -4.90 16.16
C PRO A 811 18.31 -6.31 16.25
N LEU A 812 17.60 -6.64 17.35
CA LEU A 812 17.04 -7.97 17.60
C LEU A 812 15.55 -7.83 17.92
N PRO A 813 14.68 -8.05 16.91
CA PRO A 813 13.28 -7.72 17.01
C PRO A 813 12.49 -8.66 17.91
N LEU A 814 13.02 -9.81 18.30
CA LEU A 814 12.25 -10.75 19.12
C LEU A 814 13.15 -11.65 19.98
N ARG A 815 12.92 -11.56 21.28
CA ARG A 815 13.57 -12.32 22.35
C ARG A 815 12.53 -12.93 23.27
N HIS A 816 12.74 -14.18 23.67
CA HIS A 816 11.95 -14.84 24.71
C HIS A 816 12.73 -14.90 26.04
N TYR A 817 12.10 -14.49 27.13
CA TYR A 817 12.63 -14.57 28.50
C TYR A 817 12.25 -15.90 29.15
N VAL A 818 13.09 -16.91 28.92
CA VAL A 818 12.84 -18.31 29.30
C VAL A 818 12.86 -18.54 30.82
N LEU A 819 13.83 -17.97 31.53
CA LEU A 819 14.01 -18.21 32.97
C LEU A 819 13.57 -16.98 33.78
N ALA A 820 12.86 -17.20 34.88
CA ALA A 820 12.45 -16.12 35.79
C ALA A 820 13.51 -15.88 36.89
N ASP A 821 14.04 -14.66 36.92
CA ASP A 821 15.19 -14.26 37.76
C ASP A 821 15.02 -14.53 39.26
N HIS A 822 13.82 -14.30 39.81
CA HIS A 822 13.57 -14.47 41.24
C HIS A 822 13.70 -15.92 41.72
N TYR A 823 13.43 -16.92 40.86
CA TYR A 823 13.70 -18.32 41.19
C TYR A 823 15.20 -18.64 41.15
N LEU A 824 15.93 -18.07 40.18
CA LEU A 824 17.37 -18.31 40.04
C LEU A 824 18.15 -17.73 41.23
N ARG A 825 17.73 -16.57 41.74
CA ARG A 825 18.33 -15.91 42.92
C ARG A 825 18.25 -16.74 44.20
N ARG A 826 17.39 -17.77 44.27
CA ARG A 826 17.27 -18.66 45.43
C ARG A 826 18.59 -19.38 45.74
N ASN A 827 19.35 -19.77 44.72
CA ASN A 827 20.65 -20.43 44.89
C ASN A 827 21.76 -19.72 44.11
N ARG A 828 22.43 -18.79 44.79
CA ARG A 828 23.55 -17.98 44.25
C ARG A 828 24.79 -18.77 43.84
N HIS A 829 24.86 -20.07 44.15
CA HIS A 829 26.03 -20.90 43.85
C HIS A 829 25.91 -21.64 42.51
N VAL A 830 24.77 -21.48 41.82
CA VAL A 830 24.47 -22.17 40.57
C VAL A 830 24.74 -21.25 39.40
N SER A 831 25.52 -21.73 38.44
CA SER A 831 25.66 -21.09 37.14
C SER A 831 24.52 -21.53 36.23
N THR A 832 23.76 -20.59 35.69
CA THR A 832 22.61 -20.85 34.81
C THR A 832 22.97 -20.52 33.36
N PRO A 833 22.30 -21.09 32.34
CA PRO A 833 22.35 -20.55 30.98
C PRO A 833 21.79 -19.11 30.96
N SER A 834 21.91 -18.44 29.81
CA SER A 834 21.25 -17.14 29.61
C SER A 834 19.76 -17.26 29.96
N ALA A 835 19.22 -16.29 30.70
CA ALA A 835 17.81 -16.26 31.06
C ALA A 835 16.89 -15.96 29.86
N HIS A 836 17.46 -15.59 28.72
CA HIS A 836 16.75 -15.27 27.48
C HIS A 836 17.36 -15.97 26.26
N ARG A 837 16.55 -16.12 25.21
CA ARG A 837 16.95 -16.58 23.87
C ARG A 837 16.51 -15.56 22.83
N ASP A 838 17.43 -15.13 21.98
CA ASP A 838 17.11 -14.35 20.78
C ASP A 838 16.56 -15.30 19.73
N ILE A 839 15.26 -15.18 19.44
CA ILE A 839 14.54 -16.12 18.56
C ILE A 839 14.31 -15.54 17.16
N ALA A 840 14.59 -14.24 16.98
CA ALA A 840 14.77 -13.59 15.70
C ALA A 840 16.14 -12.90 15.66
N THR A 841 16.92 -13.17 14.62
CA THR A 841 18.30 -12.71 14.47
C THR A 841 18.48 -12.01 13.13
N VAL A 842 19.56 -11.25 13.00
CA VAL A 842 19.89 -10.51 11.77
C VAL A 842 19.87 -11.37 10.50
N SER A 843 20.10 -12.68 10.59
CA SER A 843 20.10 -13.59 9.44
C SER A 843 18.71 -14.02 8.97
N ASN A 844 17.66 -13.91 9.81
CA ASN A 844 16.31 -14.36 9.47
C ASN A 844 15.24 -13.26 9.64
N THR A 845 15.68 -12.00 9.70
CA THR A 845 14.85 -10.79 9.86
C THR A 845 15.16 -9.76 8.77
N GLN A 846 15.25 -10.22 7.52
CA GLN A 846 15.38 -9.34 6.37
C GLN A 846 14.13 -8.46 6.27
N LEU A 847 14.32 -7.17 5.98
CA LEU A 847 13.27 -6.18 5.83
C LEU A 847 13.07 -5.77 4.36
N PHE A 848 11.83 -5.44 4.01
CA PHE A 848 11.40 -5.01 2.67
C PHE A 848 10.65 -3.65 2.72
N PRO A 849 11.35 -2.54 3.03
CA PRO A 849 10.75 -1.20 2.97
C PRO A 849 10.38 -0.84 1.54
N ILE A 850 9.31 -0.06 1.37
CA ILE A 850 8.86 0.49 0.07
C ILE A 850 9.06 2.01 -0.02
N SER A 851 9.46 2.66 1.08
CA SER A 851 9.86 4.06 1.11
C SER A 851 11.32 4.26 0.74
N ARG A 852 11.67 5.51 0.46
CA ARG A 852 13.05 5.96 0.62
C ARG A 852 13.41 5.94 2.11
N VAL A 853 14.31 5.05 2.51
CA VAL A 853 14.76 4.93 3.90
C VAL A 853 15.61 6.14 4.30
N LEU A 854 15.03 7.04 5.10
CA LEU A 854 15.71 8.20 5.66
C LEU A 854 16.28 7.84 7.03
N SER A 855 17.56 7.45 7.04
CA SER A 855 18.34 7.22 8.24
C SER A 855 19.45 8.25 8.36
N HIS A 856 19.49 8.95 9.49
CA HIS A 856 20.52 9.95 9.81
C HIS A 856 21.65 9.40 10.69
N TRP A 857 21.56 8.13 11.07
CA TRP A 857 22.62 7.45 11.81
C TRP A 857 23.91 7.37 10.97
N SER A 858 25.01 7.88 11.52
CA SER A 858 26.34 7.92 10.88
C SER A 858 26.89 6.55 10.45
N GLY A 859 26.43 5.47 11.08
CA GLY A 859 26.81 4.11 10.75
C GLY A 859 25.92 3.41 9.73
N TYR A 860 24.80 4.03 9.32
CA TYR A 860 23.88 3.43 8.38
C TYR A 860 24.49 3.38 6.98
N LYS A 861 24.42 2.21 6.37
CA LYS A 861 24.77 2.02 4.97
C LYS A 861 23.62 1.28 4.33
N PRO A 862 22.92 1.88 3.34
CA PRO A 862 21.94 1.17 2.56
C PRO A 862 22.55 -0.14 2.03
N PRO A 863 21.81 -1.26 2.11
CA PRO A 863 22.27 -2.50 1.51
C PRO A 863 22.44 -2.32 -0.01
N PRO A 864 23.35 -3.07 -0.67
CA PRO A 864 23.41 -3.09 -2.13
C PRO A 864 22.04 -3.40 -2.75
N PRO A 865 21.70 -2.82 -3.92
CA PRO A 865 20.45 -3.14 -4.61
C PRO A 865 20.24 -4.66 -4.74
N GLY A 866 19.02 -5.13 -4.46
CA GLY A 866 18.68 -6.56 -4.48
C GLY A 866 19.06 -7.35 -3.22
N THR A 867 19.63 -6.70 -2.19
CA THR A 867 19.83 -7.29 -0.87
C THR A 867 18.91 -6.61 0.15
N GLY A 868 18.27 -7.38 1.03
CA GLY A 868 17.27 -6.77 1.92
C GLY A 868 17.85 -6.08 3.14
N HIS A 869 17.01 -5.22 3.71
CA HIS A 869 17.33 -4.37 4.85
C HIS A 869 17.34 -5.18 6.16
N LYS A 870 17.79 -4.55 7.25
CA LYS A 870 17.90 -5.16 8.58
C LYS A 870 17.38 -4.20 9.63
N PHE A 871 16.86 -4.75 10.73
CA PHE A 871 16.41 -3.97 11.87
C PHE A 871 17.52 -3.06 12.41
N THR A 872 17.13 -1.82 12.69
CA THR A 872 17.99 -0.79 13.30
C THR A 872 17.34 -0.13 14.50
N SER A 873 16.02 -0.24 14.63
CA SER A 873 15.21 0.49 15.60
C SER A 873 14.01 -0.32 16.10
N ALA A 874 14.12 -1.65 16.14
CA ALA A 874 13.02 -2.54 16.55
C ALA A 874 12.41 -2.14 17.90
N CYS A 875 11.10 -1.89 17.93
CA CYS A 875 10.36 -1.52 19.14
C CYS A 875 8.99 -2.21 19.21
N SER A 876 8.43 -2.25 20.42
CA SER A 876 7.06 -2.71 20.71
C SER A 876 6.74 -4.08 20.12
N THR A 877 7.51 -5.09 20.50
CA THR A 877 7.24 -6.46 20.02
C THR A 877 6.17 -7.14 20.84
N MET A 878 5.01 -7.34 20.24
CA MET A 878 3.83 -7.92 20.87
C MET A 878 3.49 -9.28 20.25
N VAL A 879 2.81 -10.13 21.01
CA VAL A 879 2.13 -11.34 20.49
C VAL A 879 0.66 -10.97 20.28
N TYR A 880 0.08 -11.35 19.14
CA TYR A 880 -1.35 -11.12 18.89
C TYR A 880 -2.20 -12.03 19.77
N ARG A 881 -3.14 -11.42 20.51
CA ARG A 881 -3.93 -12.09 21.57
C ARG A 881 -5.43 -12.01 21.29
N ASP A 882 -5.82 -12.28 20.05
CA ASP A 882 -7.19 -12.28 19.59
C ASP A 882 -7.38 -13.23 18.39
N ASP A 883 -8.61 -13.42 17.94
CA ASP A 883 -9.02 -14.29 16.84
C ASP A 883 -9.65 -13.55 15.65
N LEU A 884 -9.74 -12.21 15.68
CA LEU A 884 -10.35 -11.40 14.62
C LEU A 884 -9.70 -11.66 13.25
N PHE A 885 -8.38 -11.83 13.21
CA PHE A 885 -7.63 -12.09 11.98
C PHE A 885 -7.65 -13.57 11.54
N GLY A 886 -8.22 -14.45 12.36
CA GLY A 886 -8.28 -15.90 12.11
C GLY A 886 -7.07 -16.68 12.61
N ASP A 887 -7.15 -18.01 12.48
CA ASP A 887 -6.20 -18.95 13.09
C ASP A 887 -4.76 -18.82 12.57
N ASP A 888 -4.58 -18.35 11.31
CA ASP A 888 -3.25 -18.10 10.73
C ASP A 888 -2.48 -16.97 11.43
N PHE A 889 -3.18 -16.18 12.26
CA PHE A 889 -2.63 -15.11 13.05
C PHE A 889 -2.39 -15.49 14.51
N ALA A 890 -2.87 -16.66 14.95
CA ALA A 890 -2.62 -17.16 16.29
C ALA A 890 -1.12 -17.33 16.52
N ASN A 891 -0.62 -16.87 17.67
CA ASN A 891 0.79 -16.93 18.05
C ASN A 891 1.75 -16.16 17.14
N ASN A 892 1.25 -15.17 16.39
CA ASN A 892 2.12 -14.30 15.61
C ASN A 892 2.59 -13.11 16.43
N THR A 893 3.81 -12.67 16.14
CA THR A 893 4.39 -11.47 16.72
C THR A 893 4.40 -10.34 15.72
N PHE A 894 4.19 -9.13 16.20
CA PHE A 894 4.27 -7.89 15.44
C PHE A 894 5.30 -6.97 16.08
N THR A 895 6.19 -6.40 15.27
CA THR A 895 7.28 -5.53 15.72
C THR A 895 7.35 -4.29 14.85
N CYS A 896 7.37 -3.11 15.45
CA CYS A 896 7.59 -1.86 14.74
C CYS A 896 9.08 -1.66 14.39
N GLU A 897 9.35 -1.10 13.22
CA GLU A 897 10.68 -0.61 12.82
C GLU A 897 10.53 0.80 12.22
N PRO A 898 10.63 1.85 13.06
CA PRO A 898 10.42 3.24 12.65
C PRO A 898 11.34 3.72 11.53
N VAL A 899 12.63 3.38 11.56
CA VAL A 899 13.61 3.86 10.56
C VAL A 899 13.25 3.40 9.14
N HIS A 900 12.73 2.19 9.01
CA HIS A 900 12.37 1.60 7.71
C HIS A 900 10.89 1.77 7.36
N ASN A 901 10.09 2.44 8.20
CA ASN A 901 8.68 2.72 7.95
C ASN A 901 7.79 1.45 7.83
N VAL A 902 8.06 0.42 8.65
CA VAL A 902 7.35 -0.88 8.56
C VAL A 902 6.89 -1.43 9.91
N VAL A 903 5.87 -2.29 9.87
CA VAL A 903 5.53 -3.24 10.93
C VAL A 903 5.75 -4.66 10.41
N HIS A 904 6.61 -5.41 11.10
CA HIS A 904 7.06 -6.73 10.70
C HIS A 904 6.30 -7.83 11.45
N ARG A 905 5.94 -8.92 10.76
CA ARG A 905 5.24 -10.07 11.33
C ARG A 905 6.10 -11.33 11.32
N ARG A 906 5.99 -12.13 12.38
CA ARG A 906 6.58 -13.48 12.47
C ARG A 906 5.63 -14.47 13.12
N ARG A 907 5.81 -15.76 12.84
CA ARG A 907 5.10 -16.86 13.51
C ARG A 907 5.99 -17.48 14.59
N LEU A 908 5.43 -17.69 15.79
CA LEU A 908 6.10 -18.42 16.86
C LEU A 908 5.87 -19.93 16.72
N MET A 909 6.94 -20.71 16.91
CA MET A 909 6.88 -22.17 16.95
C MET A 909 7.48 -22.66 18.26
N ALA A 910 6.78 -23.52 18.99
CA ALA A 910 7.27 -24.06 20.25
C ALA A 910 8.54 -24.91 20.04
N ASP A 911 9.56 -24.69 20.88
CA ASP A 911 10.81 -25.43 20.92
C ASP A 911 11.22 -25.68 22.38
N GLY A 912 10.73 -26.79 22.94
CA GLY A 912 10.89 -27.15 24.34
C GLY A 912 10.23 -26.13 25.27
N VAL A 913 11.01 -25.53 26.17
CA VAL A 913 10.56 -24.43 27.05
C VAL A 913 10.67 -23.04 26.41
N SER A 914 11.10 -22.97 25.15
CA SER A 914 11.31 -21.73 24.42
C SER A 914 10.63 -21.80 23.05
N PHE A 915 11.02 -20.91 22.14
CA PHE A 915 10.42 -20.79 20.82
C PHE A 915 11.50 -20.66 19.74
N GLU A 916 11.10 -20.97 18.52
CA GLU A 916 11.69 -20.45 17.29
C GLU A 916 10.72 -19.44 16.66
N SER A 917 11.24 -18.59 15.77
CA SER A 917 10.39 -17.68 15.00
C SER A 917 10.77 -17.68 13.53
N VAL A 918 9.77 -17.69 12.66
CA VAL A 918 9.94 -17.65 11.20
C VAL A 918 9.09 -16.54 10.60
N ARG A 919 9.54 -16.01 9.46
CA ARG A 919 8.71 -15.13 8.63
C ARG A 919 7.49 -15.92 8.13
N ALA A 920 6.36 -15.25 7.95
CA ALA A 920 5.18 -15.89 7.38
C ALA A 920 5.44 -16.27 5.90
N ASP A 921 4.90 -17.41 5.45
CA ASP A 921 5.23 -18.00 4.14
C ASP A 921 4.73 -17.17 2.96
N ASP A 922 3.74 -16.31 3.20
CA ASP A 922 3.06 -15.43 2.25
C ASP A 922 3.55 -13.97 2.32
N GLU A 923 4.62 -13.72 3.09
CA GLU A 923 5.24 -12.41 3.26
C GLU A 923 6.74 -12.50 2.96
N THR A 924 7.22 -13.48 2.19
CA THR A 924 8.67 -13.73 2.01
C THR A 924 9.44 -12.62 1.29
N ASP A 925 8.74 -11.75 0.55
CA ASP A 925 9.30 -10.69 -0.30
C ASP A 925 8.69 -9.29 -0.03
N ARG A 926 7.88 -9.15 1.02
CA ARG A 926 7.14 -7.93 1.39
C ARG A 926 6.91 -7.86 2.88
N GLU A 927 6.69 -6.69 3.46
CA GLU A 927 6.31 -6.56 4.87
C GLU A 927 4.82 -6.78 5.14
N PHE A 928 4.48 -7.03 6.41
CA PHE A 928 3.08 -7.10 6.85
C PHE A 928 2.38 -5.76 6.63
N LEU A 929 3.03 -4.67 7.05
CA LEU A 929 2.66 -3.29 6.73
C LEU A 929 3.93 -2.51 6.37
N ALA A 930 3.93 -1.80 5.25
CA ALA A 930 4.98 -0.86 4.87
C ALA A 930 4.36 0.44 4.33
N SER A 931 5.00 1.58 4.54
CA SER A 931 4.58 2.85 3.95
C SER A 931 5.61 3.37 2.96
N ARG A 932 5.16 4.04 1.89
CA ARG A 932 5.99 4.86 1.01
C ARG A 932 6.34 6.21 1.64
N ASP A 933 5.56 6.64 2.64
CA ASP A 933 5.81 7.86 3.40
C ASP A 933 7.01 7.68 4.34
N SER A 934 8.13 8.33 4.02
CA SER A 934 9.35 8.29 4.83
C SER A 934 9.19 8.88 6.23
N TRP A 935 8.12 9.63 6.52
CA TRP A 935 7.81 10.18 7.85
C TRP A 935 7.01 9.23 8.75
N PHE A 936 6.46 8.13 8.21
CA PHE A 936 5.75 7.12 9.00
C PHE A 936 6.72 6.41 9.96
N ARG A 937 6.66 6.73 11.26
CA ARG A 937 7.54 6.19 12.31
C ARG A 937 6.70 5.40 13.33
N PRO A 938 6.32 4.15 13.03
CA PRO A 938 5.54 3.33 13.96
C PRO A 938 6.33 3.07 15.25
N THR A 939 5.72 3.33 16.41
CA THR A 939 6.38 3.26 17.72
C THR A 939 5.81 2.19 18.64
N THR A 940 4.49 2.00 18.64
CA THR A 940 3.81 0.95 19.39
C THR A 940 2.86 0.18 18.48
N VAL A 941 2.86 -1.15 18.60
CA VAL A 941 1.81 -2.02 18.06
C VAL A 941 1.17 -2.81 19.21
N THR A 942 -0.16 -2.84 19.27
CA THR A 942 -0.89 -3.54 20.35
C THR A 942 -2.23 -4.09 19.87
N THR A 943 -2.78 -5.08 20.58
CA THR A 943 -4.11 -5.62 20.30
C THR A 943 -5.13 -4.71 20.98
N GLY A 944 -6.10 -4.18 20.24
CA GLY A 944 -7.20 -3.39 20.80
C GLY A 944 -8.27 -4.27 21.46
N PRO A 945 -9.18 -3.70 22.29
CA PRO A 945 -10.34 -4.40 22.84
C PRO A 945 -11.33 -4.90 21.77
N ASP A 946 -11.29 -4.28 20.59
CA ASP A 946 -12.03 -4.68 19.39
C ASP A 946 -11.43 -5.93 18.71
N GLY A 947 -10.18 -6.27 19.05
CA GLY A 947 -9.38 -7.36 18.50
C GLY A 947 -8.54 -6.97 17.29
N ALA A 948 -8.59 -5.71 16.87
CA ALA A 948 -7.76 -5.18 15.80
C ALA A 948 -6.31 -4.98 16.27
N LEU A 949 -5.38 -4.79 15.33
CA LEU A 949 -4.05 -4.30 15.65
C LEU A 949 -4.05 -2.77 15.59
N TRP A 950 -3.57 -2.13 16.64
CA TRP A 950 -3.47 -0.68 16.76
C TRP A 950 -2.01 -0.27 16.71
N ILE A 951 -1.70 0.74 15.89
CA ILE A 951 -0.35 1.23 15.65
C ILE A 951 -0.30 2.72 15.96
N THR A 952 0.61 3.12 16.85
CA THR A 952 0.94 4.55 17.04
C THR A 952 2.08 4.93 16.12
N ASP A 953 1.97 6.09 15.51
CA ASP A 953 2.96 6.68 14.61
C ASP A 953 3.33 8.06 15.13
N MET A 954 4.61 8.23 15.48
CA MET A 954 5.13 9.50 15.98
C MET A 954 5.19 10.58 14.89
N TYR A 955 5.18 10.17 13.62
CA TYR A 955 5.22 11.00 12.42
C TYR A 955 6.35 12.04 12.37
N ARG A 956 7.57 11.57 12.04
CA ARG A 956 8.81 12.37 12.12
C ARG A 956 9.73 12.15 10.93
N LEU A 957 10.33 13.24 10.44
CA LEU A 957 11.44 13.15 9.49
C LEU A 957 12.68 12.54 10.15
N VAL A 958 13.05 13.07 11.33
CA VAL A 958 14.19 12.63 12.12
C VAL A 958 13.69 11.88 13.35
N ILE A 959 14.05 10.61 13.47
CA ILE A 959 13.67 9.74 14.60
C ILE A 959 14.87 9.39 15.49
N GLU A 960 16.09 9.58 14.98
CA GLU A 960 17.32 9.28 15.68
C GLU A 960 17.66 10.32 16.75
N HIS A 961 18.20 9.84 17.87
CA HIS A 961 18.78 10.72 18.87
C HIS A 961 20.06 11.38 18.30
N PRO A 962 20.34 12.67 18.59
CA PRO A 962 21.48 13.40 18.05
C PRO A 962 22.84 12.75 18.28
N GLU A 963 23.01 12.03 19.39
CA GLU A 963 24.23 11.24 19.70
C GLU A 963 24.65 10.26 18.59
N TRP A 964 23.73 9.86 17.71
CA TRP A 964 23.99 8.93 16.62
C TRP A 964 24.19 9.61 15.26
N ILE A 965 23.99 10.92 15.17
CA ILE A 965 24.10 11.73 13.96
C ILE A 965 25.50 12.38 13.93
N ASP A 966 26.09 12.54 12.74
CA ASP A 966 27.35 13.27 12.60
C ASP A 966 27.18 14.77 12.93
N ASP A 967 28.15 15.35 13.64
CA ASP A 967 28.14 16.75 14.11
C ASP A 967 27.87 17.80 13.00
N GLN A 968 28.24 17.52 11.75
CA GLN A 968 27.97 18.44 10.65
C GLN A 968 26.52 18.30 10.19
N ARG A 969 26.04 17.07 10.01
CA ARG A 969 24.66 16.80 9.57
C ARG A 969 23.64 17.24 10.63
N GLU A 970 23.95 17.07 11.92
CA GLU A 970 23.09 17.53 13.02
C GLU A 970 22.76 19.03 12.92
N LYS A 971 23.74 19.86 12.51
CA LYS A 971 23.58 21.32 12.39
C LYS A 971 22.68 21.74 11.21
N GLU A 972 22.50 20.87 10.23
CA GLU A 972 21.71 21.11 9.03
C GLU A 972 20.25 20.67 9.20
N LEU A 973 19.97 19.79 10.17
CA LEU A 973 18.65 19.19 10.39
C LEU A 973 17.83 19.95 11.43
N PHE A 974 16.53 20.07 11.17
CA PHE A 974 15.57 20.32 12.25
C PHE A 974 15.23 19.01 12.96
N LEU A 975 15.96 18.70 14.03
CA LEU A 975 15.82 17.46 14.82
C LEU A 975 14.41 17.19 15.36
N ARG A 976 13.51 18.18 15.33
CA ARG A 976 12.12 18.06 15.79
C ARG A 976 11.10 18.26 14.66
N ALA A 977 11.51 18.05 13.41
CA ALA A 977 10.61 18.04 12.26
C ALA A 977 9.49 17.00 12.47
N GLY A 978 8.23 17.48 12.51
CA GLY A 978 7.04 16.67 12.79
C GLY A 978 6.54 16.66 14.24
N HIS A 979 7.16 17.40 15.17
CA HIS A 979 6.74 17.40 16.59
C HIS A 979 5.32 17.91 16.91
N ASP A 980 4.64 18.46 15.92
CA ASP A 980 3.26 18.93 15.95
C ASP A 980 2.31 17.96 15.23
N ARG A 981 2.78 16.75 14.90
CA ARG A 981 2.06 15.73 14.15
C ARG A 981 2.10 14.39 14.88
N GLY A 982 1.20 13.49 14.53
CA GLY A 982 1.14 12.17 15.14
C GLY A 982 -0.16 11.47 14.80
N ARG A 983 -0.09 10.16 14.61
CA ARG A 983 -1.20 9.38 14.06
C ARG A 983 -1.39 8.08 14.79
N ILE A 984 -2.62 7.61 14.82
CA ILE A 984 -2.97 6.28 15.31
C ILE A 984 -3.72 5.61 14.17
N TYR A 985 -3.29 4.40 13.84
CA TYR A 985 -3.89 3.56 12.82
C TYR A 985 -4.44 2.28 13.45
N ARG A 986 -5.46 1.72 12.81
CA ARG A 986 -6.02 0.41 13.14
C ARG A 986 -6.00 -0.49 11.91
N VAL A 987 -5.55 -1.73 12.07
CA VAL A 987 -5.58 -2.77 11.01
C VAL A 987 -6.70 -3.76 11.31
N ILE A 988 -7.55 -4.00 10.30
CA ILE A 988 -8.70 -4.92 10.40
C ILE A 988 -8.80 -5.83 9.16
N PRO A 989 -9.50 -6.98 9.25
CA PRO A 989 -9.82 -7.77 8.07
C PRO A 989 -10.82 -7.06 7.15
N THR A 990 -10.67 -7.23 5.83
CA THR A 990 -11.57 -6.60 4.85
C THR A 990 -12.99 -7.18 4.87
N VAL A 991 -13.17 -8.38 5.42
CA VAL A 991 -14.44 -9.13 5.41
C VAL A 991 -15.08 -9.32 6.78
N THR A 992 -14.32 -9.11 7.86
CA THR A 992 -14.77 -9.36 9.24
C THR A 992 -14.79 -8.05 10.00
N THR A 993 -15.98 -7.63 10.43
CA THR A 993 -16.14 -6.41 11.22
C THR A 993 -15.49 -6.56 12.61
N PRO A 994 -14.70 -5.57 13.08
CA PRO A 994 -14.18 -5.58 14.44
C PRO A 994 -15.31 -5.51 15.49
N ARG A 995 -15.02 -5.96 16.71
CA ARG A 995 -15.97 -5.81 17.84
C ARG A 995 -16.05 -4.35 18.28
N VAL A 996 -17.16 -3.95 18.89
CA VAL A 996 -17.28 -2.62 19.50
C VAL A 996 -16.44 -2.56 20.78
N VAL A 997 -15.67 -1.49 20.95
CA VAL A 997 -14.97 -1.20 22.21
C VAL A 997 -16.02 -0.91 23.28
N PHE A 998 -16.10 -1.77 24.30
CA PHE A 998 -17.13 -1.69 25.35
C PHE A 998 -16.55 -1.19 26.68
N ALA A 999 -17.31 -0.36 27.40
CA ALA A 999 -16.95 0.13 28.73
C ALA A 999 -17.17 -0.94 29.82
N LEU A 1000 -16.17 -1.80 30.06
CA LEU A 1000 -16.21 -2.87 31.08
C LEU A 1000 -16.49 -2.35 32.50
N GLY A 1001 -16.13 -1.10 32.81
CA GLY A 1001 -16.32 -0.48 34.11
C GLY A 1001 -17.79 -0.42 34.55
N ASN A 1002 -18.73 -0.40 33.61
CA ASN A 1002 -20.16 -0.36 33.88
C ASN A 1002 -20.76 -1.74 34.25
N LEU A 1003 -20.00 -2.83 34.10
CA LEU A 1003 -20.47 -4.17 34.43
C LEU A 1003 -20.40 -4.45 35.92
N THR A 1004 -21.31 -5.28 36.42
CA THR A 1004 -21.23 -5.87 37.77
C THR A 1004 -20.10 -6.91 37.86
N SER A 1005 -19.64 -7.22 39.09
CA SER A 1005 -18.63 -8.28 39.29
C SER A 1005 -19.06 -9.63 38.69
N ALA A 1006 -20.35 -10.01 38.84
CA ALA A 1006 -20.87 -11.24 38.25
C ALA A 1006 -20.83 -11.24 36.72
N GLN A 1007 -21.06 -10.10 36.08
CA GLN A 1007 -20.92 -9.96 34.62
C GLN A 1007 -19.45 -9.98 34.18
N LEU A 1008 -18.54 -9.38 34.96
CA LEU A 1008 -17.09 -9.41 34.67
C LEU A 1008 -16.53 -10.84 34.67
N VAL A 1009 -17.05 -11.74 35.51
CA VAL A 1009 -16.66 -13.16 35.51
C VAL A 1009 -16.84 -13.80 34.12
N ALA A 1010 -17.88 -13.42 33.36
CA ALA A 1010 -18.09 -13.92 32.01
C ALA A 1010 -17.01 -13.46 31.01
N HIS A 1011 -16.41 -12.28 31.24
CA HIS A 1011 -15.37 -11.72 30.39
C HIS A 1011 -13.98 -12.33 30.63
N LEU A 1012 -13.79 -13.12 31.70
CA LEU A 1012 -12.57 -13.91 31.91
C LEU A 1012 -12.37 -14.98 30.81
N GLY A 1013 -13.45 -15.36 30.12
CA GLY A 1013 -13.42 -16.24 28.95
C GLY A 1013 -13.50 -15.51 27.60
N SER A 1014 -13.31 -14.18 27.56
CA SER A 1014 -13.30 -13.43 26.31
C SER A 1014 -12.28 -14.01 25.32
N ARG A 1015 -12.52 -13.90 24.02
CA ARG A 1015 -11.55 -14.25 22.97
C ARG A 1015 -10.36 -13.27 22.95
N ASN A 1016 -10.61 -12.03 23.35
CA ASN A 1016 -9.62 -10.96 23.41
C ASN A 1016 -8.81 -10.98 24.73
N GLY A 1017 -7.49 -11.13 24.65
CA GLY A 1017 -6.60 -11.20 25.80
C GLY A 1017 -6.60 -9.93 26.67
N ARG A 1018 -6.69 -8.74 26.08
CA ARG A 1018 -6.73 -7.48 26.83
C ARG A 1018 -8.01 -7.33 27.64
N THR A 1019 -9.13 -7.77 27.07
CA THR A 1019 -10.43 -7.81 27.76
C THR A 1019 -10.38 -8.74 28.96
N ARG A 1020 -9.75 -9.92 28.84
CA ARG A 1020 -9.57 -10.85 29.97
C ARG A 1020 -8.72 -10.23 31.07
N ASP A 1021 -7.60 -9.60 30.69
CA ASP A 1021 -6.68 -8.97 31.64
C ASP A 1021 -7.36 -7.81 32.41
N LEU A 1022 -8.14 -6.98 31.72
CA LEU A 1022 -8.90 -5.89 32.33
C LEU A 1022 -10.03 -6.41 33.23
N ALA A 1023 -10.75 -7.45 32.83
CA ALA A 1023 -11.79 -8.06 33.66
C ALA A 1023 -11.20 -8.67 34.95
N GLN A 1024 -10.06 -9.35 34.87
CA GLN A 1024 -9.33 -9.85 36.03
C GLN A 1024 -8.90 -8.71 36.96
N ALA A 1025 -8.29 -7.64 36.41
CA ALA A 1025 -7.85 -6.50 37.19
C ALA A 1025 -9.03 -5.84 37.93
N LEU A 1026 -10.14 -5.58 37.23
CA LEU A 1026 -11.33 -4.97 37.83
C LEU A 1026 -11.94 -5.80 38.96
N LEU A 1027 -11.98 -7.14 38.84
CA LEU A 1027 -12.49 -8.01 39.91
C LEU A 1027 -11.64 -7.92 41.19
N ILE A 1028 -10.32 -7.85 41.04
CA ILE A 1028 -9.37 -7.73 42.14
C ILE A 1028 -9.43 -6.33 42.76
N GLU A 1029 -9.44 -5.28 41.93
CA GLU A 1029 -9.55 -3.89 42.37
C GLU A 1029 -10.84 -3.64 43.17
N ARG A 1030 -11.95 -4.29 42.78
CA ARG A 1030 -13.23 -4.22 43.49
C ARG A 1030 -13.30 -5.07 44.75
N GLN A 1031 -12.28 -5.88 45.03
CA GLN A 1031 -12.30 -6.88 46.11
C GLN A 1031 -13.56 -7.75 46.05
N ALA A 1032 -13.86 -8.28 44.85
CA ALA A 1032 -15.11 -8.96 44.52
C ALA A 1032 -15.22 -10.37 45.14
N VAL A 1033 -15.12 -10.46 46.46
CA VAL A 1033 -15.24 -11.71 47.23
C VAL A 1033 -16.66 -12.31 47.17
N ASP A 1034 -17.65 -11.50 46.77
CA ASP A 1034 -19.04 -11.91 46.63
C ASP A 1034 -19.25 -12.90 45.47
N VAL A 1035 -18.36 -12.90 44.46
CA VAL A 1035 -18.42 -13.82 43.30
C VAL A 1035 -17.47 -15.03 43.42
N THR A 1036 -16.94 -15.29 44.61
CA THR A 1036 -15.99 -16.40 44.85
C THR A 1036 -16.58 -17.77 44.45
N ALA A 1037 -17.87 -18.00 44.70
CA ALA A 1037 -18.51 -19.27 44.37
C ALA A 1037 -18.61 -19.48 42.85
N GLU A 1038 -18.93 -18.42 42.12
CA GLU A 1038 -19.00 -18.35 40.66
C GLU A 1038 -17.63 -18.60 40.05
N LEU A 1039 -16.58 -17.95 40.57
CA LEU A 1039 -15.19 -18.17 40.14
C LEU A 1039 -14.75 -19.62 40.33
N ARG A 1040 -15.01 -20.22 41.50
CA ARG A 1040 -14.73 -21.65 41.75
C ARG A 1040 -15.50 -22.56 40.80
N ASN A 1041 -16.74 -22.19 40.45
CA ASN A 1041 -17.52 -22.93 39.46
C ASN A 1041 -16.93 -22.81 38.05
N VAL A 1042 -16.41 -21.64 37.66
CA VAL A 1042 -15.68 -21.47 36.40
C VAL A 1042 -14.47 -22.39 36.35
N VAL A 1043 -13.61 -22.38 37.39
CA VAL A 1043 -12.45 -23.28 37.50
C VAL A 1043 -12.87 -24.74 37.36
N LYS A 1044 -13.99 -25.15 37.96
CA LYS A 1044 -14.44 -26.54 37.95
C LYS A 1044 -15.09 -26.99 36.64
N ALA A 1045 -15.85 -26.12 35.98
CA ALA A 1045 -16.85 -26.55 34.99
C ALA A 1045 -16.80 -25.81 33.66
N SER A 1046 -16.01 -24.74 33.52
CA SER A 1046 -15.87 -24.02 32.23
C SER A 1046 -15.17 -24.90 31.21
N ASP A 1047 -15.68 -24.91 29.97
CA ASP A 1047 -15.02 -25.54 28.82
C ASP A 1047 -13.84 -24.71 28.28
N ASN A 1048 -13.87 -23.39 28.48
CA ASN A 1048 -12.81 -22.48 28.09
C ASN A 1048 -11.62 -22.50 29.10
N PRO A 1049 -10.42 -22.95 28.70
CA PRO A 1049 -9.24 -22.99 29.58
C PRO A 1049 -8.74 -21.62 30.01
N MET A 1050 -8.86 -20.58 29.17
CA MET A 1050 -8.49 -19.22 29.56
C MET A 1050 -9.42 -18.69 30.65
N ALA A 1051 -10.72 -19.00 30.58
CA ALA A 1051 -11.65 -18.63 31.66
C ALA A 1051 -11.26 -19.30 32.99
N ARG A 1052 -10.88 -20.58 32.97
CA ARG A 1052 -10.40 -21.31 34.16
C ARG A 1052 -9.11 -20.70 34.71
N LEU A 1053 -8.13 -20.43 33.84
CA LEU A 1053 -6.86 -19.79 34.20
C LEU A 1053 -7.08 -18.43 34.87
N HIS A 1054 -7.80 -17.53 34.22
CA HIS A 1054 -8.05 -16.19 34.75
C HIS A 1054 -8.88 -16.24 36.05
N ALA A 1055 -9.85 -17.16 36.17
CA ALA A 1055 -10.56 -17.36 37.43
C ALA A 1055 -9.65 -17.81 38.58
N LEU A 1056 -8.66 -18.68 38.32
CA LEU A 1056 -7.63 -19.04 39.31
C LEU A 1056 -6.80 -17.82 39.73
N CYS A 1057 -6.37 -17.01 38.76
CA CYS A 1057 -5.60 -15.79 39.01
C CYS A 1057 -6.39 -14.74 39.82
N VAL A 1058 -7.71 -14.62 39.59
CA VAL A 1058 -8.59 -13.76 40.39
C VAL A 1058 -8.73 -14.31 41.82
N LEU A 1059 -8.95 -15.62 41.99
CA LEU A 1059 -9.04 -16.24 43.31
C LEU A 1059 -7.74 -16.08 44.12
N ASP A 1060 -6.58 -16.18 43.47
CA ASP A 1060 -5.26 -15.87 44.04
C ASP A 1060 -5.18 -14.39 44.44
N GLY A 1061 -5.55 -13.47 43.55
CA GLY A 1061 -5.53 -12.02 43.82
C GLY A 1061 -6.51 -11.53 44.89
N LEU A 1062 -7.55 -12.32 45.21
CA LEU A 1062 -8.52 -12.06 46.28
C LEU A 1062 -8.19 -12.78 47.59
N ASP A 1063 -7.06 -13.51 47.66
CA ASP A 1063 -6.69 -14.39 48.78
C ASP A 1063 -7.82 -15.40 49.13
N GLN A 1064 -8.54 -15.91 48.11
CA GLN A 1064 -9.67 -16.86 48.26
C GLN A 1064 -9.35 -18.28 47.77
N MET A 1065 -8.07 -18.57 47.53
CA MET A 1065 -7.62 -19.90 47.08
C MET A 1065 -7.70 -20.93 48.22
N ASP A 1066 -8.26 -22.11 47.93
CA ASP A 1066 -8.33 -23.24 48.86
C ASP A 1066 -7.76 -24.52 48.22
N VAL A 1067 -7.42 -25.50 49.07
CA VAL A 1067 -6.81 -26.77 48.62
C VAL A 1067 -7.73 -27.55 47.69
N ALA A 1068 -9.05 -27.50 47.91
CA ALA A 1068 -10.00 -28.24 47.07
C ALA A 1068 -10.03 -27.70 45.63
N THR A 1069 -10.05 -26.37 45.48
CA THR A 1069 -9.97 -25.68 44.19
C THR A 1069 -8.61 -25.91 43.54
N MET A 1070 -7.53 -25.88 44.32
CA MET A 1070 -6.17 -26.15 43.83
C MET A 1070 -6.04 -27.57 43.27
N LEU A 1071 -6.57 -28.58 43.95
CA LEU A 1071 -6.56 -29.96 43.46
C LEU A 1071 -7.32 -30.12 42.14
N ILE A 1072 -8.44 -29.42 41.96
CA ILE A 1072 -9.17 -29.40 40.68
C ILE A 1072 -8.30 -28.79 39.58
N ALA A 1073 -7.61 -27.69 39.88
CA ALA A 1073 -6.76 -27.00 38.91
C ALA A 1073 -5.48 -27.78 38.53
N LEU A 1074 -4.92 -28.54 39.47
CA LEU A 1074 -3.77 -29.41 39.22
C LEU A 1074 -4.13 -30.65 38.38
N ASP A 1075 -5.41 -31.07 38.38
CA ASP A 1075 -5.94 -32.18 37.56
C ASP A 1075 -6.51 -31.68 36.20
N ASP A 1076 -6.31 -30.40 35.85
CA ASP A 1076 -6.81 -29.85 34.59
C ASP A 1076 -6.11 -30.47 33.38
N THR A 1077 -6.84 -30.63 32.28
CA THR A 1077 -6.31 -31.18 31.03
C THR A 1077 -5.46 -30.17 30.24
N ASP A 1078 -5.62 -28.87 30.49
CA ASP A 1078 -4.87 -27.82 29.80
C ASP A 1078 -3.56 -27.51 30.55
N ALA A 1079 -2.43 -27.68 29.86
CA ALA A 1079 -1.10 -27.49 30.43
C ALA A 1079 -0.87 -26.05 30.94
N THR A 1080 -1.52 -25.05 30.36
CA THR A 1080 -1.41 -23.65 30.80
C THR A 1080 -2.07 -23.46 32.17
N VAL A 1081 -3.27 -24.02 32.34
CA VAL A 1081 -3.99 -23.98 33.62
C VAL A 1081 -3.17 -24.67 34.70
N VAL A 1082 -2.68 -25.88 34.41
CA VAL A 1082 -1.81 -26.65 35.32
C VAL A 1082 -0.55 -25.87 35.70
N ARG A 1083 0.16 -25.31 34.70
CA ARG A 1083 1.39 -24.52 34.94
C ARG A 1083 1.14 -23.41 35.96
N HIS A 1084 0.08 -22.63 35.78
CA HIS A 1084 -0.22 -21.53 36.70
C HIS A 1084 -0.82 -21.99 38.02
N ALA A 1085 -1.55 -23.11 38.07
CA ALA A 1085 -1.98 -23.73 39.32
C ALA A 1085 -0.77 -24.13 40.19
N ILE A 1086 0.27 -24.74 39.59
CA ILE A 1086 1.53 -25.07 40.27
C ILE A 1086 2.20 -23.81 40.84
N ARG A 1087 2.24 -22.71 40.08
CA ARG A 1087 2.77 -21.43 40.55
C ARG A 1087 1.96 -20.88 41.74
N ILE A 1088 0.63 -20.88 41.65
CA ILE A 1088 -0.25 -20.36 42.70
C ILE A 1088 -0.19 -21.22 43.97
N ALA A 1089 0.13 -22.51 43.86
CA ALA A 1089 0.30 -23.40 45.00
C ALA A 1089 1.55 -23.08 45.87
N GLU A 1090 2.50 -22.28 45.40
CA GLU A 1090 3.79 -22.03 46.08
C GLU A 1090 3.68 -21.61 47.56
N PRO A 1091 2.78 -20.68 47.96
CA PRO A 1091 2.61 -20.33 49.37
C PRO A 1091 2.13 -21.51 50.22
N LEU A 1092 1.27 -22.36 49.67
CA LEU A 1092 0.75 -23.57 50.33
C LEU A 1092 1.82 -24.65 50.46
N LEU A 1093 2.72 -24.76 49.47
CA LEU A 1093 3.86 -25.69 49.51
C LEU A 1093 4.95 -25.28 50.50
N ALA A 1094 5.04 -23.99 50.83
CA ALA A 1094 6.00 -23.48 51.81
C ALA A 1094 5.64 -23.84 53.26
N ASP A 1095 4.35 -24.14 53.52
CA ASP A 1095 3.89 -24.64 54.80
C ASP A 1095 4.29 -26.12 55.00
N VAL A 1096 4.56 -26.54 56.23
CA VAL A 1096 4.97 -27.93 56.57
C VAL A 1096 3.79 -28.79 57.02
N GLY A 1097 2.56 -28.33 56.78
CA GLY A 1097 1.30 -28.96 57.20
C GLY A 1097 0.74 -30.01 56.24
N ASP A 1098 -0.49 -30.45 56.56
CA ASP A 1098 -1.22 -31.48 55.80
C ASP A 1098 -1.51 -31.05 54.35
N ASP A 1099 -1.84 -29.77 54.13
CA ASP A 1099 -2.14 -29.21 52.81
C ASP A 1099 -0.97 -29.33 51.85
N ALA A 1100 0.24 -28.98 52.29
CA ALA A 1100 1.47 -29.14 51.51
C ALA A 1100 1.74 -30.61 51.16
N THR A 1101 1.46 -31.52 52.10
CA THR A 1101 1.62 -32.96 51.90
C THR A 1101 0.67 -33.48 50.84
N VAL A 1102 -0.61 -33.07 50.88
CA VAL A 1102 -1.62 -33.43 49.89
C VAL A 1102 -1.24 -32.90 48.50
N LEU A 1103 -0.84 -31.63 48.39
CA LEU A 1103 -0.48 -31.01 47.11
C LEU A 1103 0.78 -31.64 46.50
N LEU A 1104 1.86 -31.86 47.27
CA LEU A 1104 3.06 -32.52 46.75
C LEU A 1104 2.79 -33.98 46.35
N ALA A 1105 1.84 -34.65 46.99
CA ALA A 1105 1.46 -36.01 46.63
C ALA A 1105 0.76 -36.02 45.27
N GLU A 1106 -0.16 -35.08 45.05
CA GLU A 1106 -0.81 -34.88 43.75
C GLU A 1106 0.22 -34.58 42.66
N LEU A 1107 1.11 -33.59 42.89
CA LEU A 1107 2.18 -33.24 41.96
C LEU A 1107 3.12 -34.40 41.62
N GLY A 1108 3.29 -35.35 42.55
CA GLY A 1108 4.14 -36.52 42.39
C GLY A 1108 3.47 -37.72 41.72
N ASN A 1109 2.13 -37.80 41.75
CA ASN A 1109 1.35 -38.87 41.14
C ASN A 1109 1.21 -38.67 39.62
N GLN A 1110 1.26 -37.43 39.17
CA GLN A 1110 1.14 -37.08 37.76
C GLN A 1110 2.46 -37.24 36.98
N ASN A 1111 2.34 -37.46 35.67
CA ASN A 1111 3.47 -37.51 34.75
C ASN A 1111 3.38 -36.35 33.75
N TRP A 1112 4.11 -35.29 34.05
CA TRP A 1112 4.07 -34.04 33.29
C TRP A 1112 4.83 -34.15 31.97
N SER A 1113 4.10 -34.17 30.85
CA SER A 1113 4.69 -34.19 29.51
C SER A 1113 5.09 -32.81 29.01
N ASP A 1114 4.32 -31.77 29.34
CA ASP A 1114 4.55 -30.40 28.89
C ASP A 1114 5.82 -29.78 29.49
N HIS A 1115 6.61 -29.12 28.65
CA HIS A 1115 7.90 -28.56 29.01
C HIS A 1115 7.77 -27.36 29.98
N HIS A 1116 6.79 -26.49 29.77
CA HIS A 1116 6.56 -25.32 30.61
C HIS A 1116 6.00 -25.71 31.98
N VAL A 1117 5.14 -26.73 32.05
CA VAL A 1117 4.68 -27.33 33.32
C VAL A 1117 5.86 -27.88 34.11
N ARG A 1118 6.75 -28.65 33.48
CA ARG A 1118 7.95 -29.19 34.13
C ARG A 1118 8.88 -28.10 34.65
N LEU A 1119 9.01 -26.99 33.91
CA LEU A 1119 9.84 -25.85 34.30
C LEU A 1119 9.26 -25.15 35.53
N GLN A 1120 7.97 -24.86 35.51
CA GLN A 1120 7.29 -24.26 36.65
C GLN A 1120 7.30 -25.19 37.87
N LEU A 1121 7.08 -26.50 37.68
CA LEU A 1121 7.17 -27.49 38.75
C LEU A 1121 8.56 -27.51 39.38
N ALA A 1122 9.62 -27.50 38.58
CA ALA A 1122 10.98 -27.43 39.09
C ALA A 1122 11.19 -26.19 39.97
N TYR A 1123 10.66 -25.02 39.56
CA TYR A 1123 10.74 -23.79 40.35
C TYR A 1123 9.95 -23.86 41.66
N SER A 1124 8.69 -24.30 41.59
CA SER A 1124 7.75 -24.27 42.71
C SER A 1124 8.08 -25.31 43.79
N LEU A 1125 8.68 -26.45 43.42
CA LEU A 1125 9.15 -27.44 44.39
C LEU A 1125 10.21 -26.90 45.37
N GLY A 1126 10.97 -25.87 44.97
CA GLY A 1126 11.97 -25.25 45.84
C GLY A 1126 11.39 -24.39 46.99
N TYR A 1127 10.06 -24.20 47.05
CA TYR A 1127 9.40 -23.60 48.22
C TYR A 1127 9.21 -24.61 49.35
N SER A 1128 9.10 -25.91 49.04
CA SER A 1128 8.92 -26.97 50.02
C SER A 1128 10.27 -27.52 50.50
N LYS A 1129 10.44 -27.62 51.83
CA LYS A 1129 11.64 -28.22 52.45
C LYS A 1129 11.48 -29.73 52.75
N THR A 1130 10.43 -30.36 52.24
CA THR A 1130 10.13 -31.76 52.51
C THR A 1130 10.98 -32.72 51.66
N LEU A 1131 11.20 -33.94 52.17
CA LEU A 1131 11.87 -35.00 51.41
C LEU A 1131 11.11 -35.40 50.14
N MET A 1132 9.78 -35.23 50.13
CA MET A 1132 8.94 -35.50 48.96
C MET A 1132 9.28 -34.56 47.82
N ALA A 1133 9.37 -33.25 48.08
CA ALA A 1133 9.78 -32.26 47.08
C ALA A 1133 11.20 -32.55 46.54
N THR A 1134 12.15 -32.89 47.41
CA THR A 1134 13.52 -33.26 46.98
C THR A 1134 13.53 -34.49 46.06
N ARG A 1135 12.69 -35.51 46.33
CA ARG A 1135 12.56 -36.69 45.46
C ARG A 1135 11.96 -36.35 44.09
N LEU A 1136 11.00 -35.42 44.05
CA LEU A 1136 10.42 -34.94 42.80
C LEU A 1136 11.43 -34.14 41.98
N LEU A 1137 12.20 -33.25 42.62
CA LEU A 1137 13.31 -32.55 41.97
C LEU A 1137 14.36 -33.51 41.42
N ALA A 1138 14.72 -34.56 42.16
CA ALA A 1138 15.66 -35.60 41.69
C ALA A 1138 15.11 -36.38 40.49
N ARG A 1139 13.80 -36.64 40.44
CA ARG A 1139 13.13 -37.25 39.29
C ARG A 1139 13.21 -36.33 38.07
N LEU A 1140 12.84 -35.05 38.23
CA LEU A 1140 12.95 -34.05 37.16
C LEU A 1140 14.39 -33.89 36.66
N ALA A 1141 15.39 -33.89 37.55
CA ALA A 1141 16.81 -33.83 37.18
C ALA A 1141 17.21 -34.99 36.24
N ARG A 1142 16.78 -36.22 36.59
CA ARG A 1142 17.07 -37.42 35.81
C ARG A 1142 16.34 -37.43 34.47
N ASP A 1143 15.09 -36.97 34.45
CA ASP A 1143 14.24 -37.03 33.26
C ASP A 1143 14.48 -35.85 32.30
N SER A 1144 15.33 -34.87 32.67
CA SER A 1144 15.58 -33.62 31.92
C SER A 1144 17.07 -33.34 31.63
N VAL A 1145 17.93 -34.36 31.60
CA VAL A 1145 19.41 -34.21 31.49
C VAL A 1145 19.86 -33.38 30.28
N GLY A 1146 19.10 -33.42 29.18
CA GLY A 1146 19.39 -32.69 27.94
C GLY A 1146 18.90 -31.24 27.91
N ASP A 1147 18.03 -30.82 28.82
CA ASP A 1147 17.44 -29.46 28.80
C ASP A 1147 18.20 -28.52 29.76
N PRO A 1148 18.93 -27.52 29.25
CA PRO A 1148 19.72 -26.62 30.10
C PRO A 1148 18.86 -25.74 31.01
N PHE A 1149 17.65 -25.37 30.61
CA PHE A 1149 16.76 -24.49 31.36
C PHE A 1149 16.09 -25.24 32.50
N LEU A 1150 15.59 -26.45 32.25
CA LEU A 1150 15.04 -27.31 33.30
C LEU A 1150 16.09 -27.67 34.35
N ARG A 1151 17.33 -27.97 33.93
CA ARG A 1151 18.43 -28.20 34.88
C ARG A 1151 18.70 -26.97 35.73
N ALA A 1152 18.70 -25.78 35.14
CA ALA A 1152 18.88 -24.55 35.90
C ALA A 1152 17.78 -24.37 36.96
N ALA A 1153 16.51 -24.59 36.59
CA ALA A 1153 15.38 -24.52 37.51
C ALA A 1153 15.42 -25.56 38.63
N VAL A 1154 15.87 -26.79 38.33
CA VAL A 1154 16.03 -27.84 39.34
C VAL A 1154 17.15 -27.48 40.32
N VAL A 1155 18.33 -27.12 39.82
CA VAL A 1155 19.50 -26.85 40.68
C VAL A 1155 19.31 -25.54 41.46
N SER A 1156 18.60 -24.54 40.91
CA SER A 1156 18.21 -23.35 41.67
C SER A 1156 17.23 -23.63 42.81
N SER A 1157 16.57 -24.79 42.79
CA SER A 1157 15.54 -25.21 43.74
C SER A 1157 16.02 -26.21 44.78
N LEU A 1158 17.30 -26.60 44.71
CA LEU A 1158 18.05 -27.30 45.75
C LEU A 1158 18.76 -26.31 46.67
#